data_AF-A0A831S8W6-F1
#
_entry.id   AF-A0A831S8W6-F1
#
_cell.length_a   1.000
_cell.length_b   1.000
_cell.length_c   1.000
_cell.angle_alpha   90.00
_cell.angle_beta   90.00
_cell.angle_gamma   90.00
#
_symmetry.space_group_name_H-M   'P 1'
#
loop_
_entity.id
_entity.type
_entity.pdbx_description
1 polymer ?
#
loop_
_entity_poly.entity_id
_entity_poly.type
_entity_poly.pdbx_seq_one_letter_code
_entity_poly.pdbx_strand_id
1 'polypeptide(L)'
;MADDKNVQELIPETYGEARIDAQKFRSSELGILWKNTSEEIAQKEEVYTRLEQQLHLHEISGQGRISSSKSRMARLAKNLTDVEERKNNLETLRGFPKTAEYTDAAANFQYKKLEEYRKQLDKGFVWLPSRKKIHRETISAILNHRWPVLIGETGAGKSDQANAAAIELTGNLPTEIECESTTGETQLIKEMAIGSETEGSYEKYGPLMQAFTGYDNSIQERPTFKTGRIARFDESGRLGPKAYSIIKKVRQKKEGDDFYGRPVLPGASAIWTSNPVGQRYPGRYAPDPAMRRELAEIYVDYPEMTNEEPELYEFALAALFDKNNHLDITKEEIGPRYEKKEIPEDKREVLKDGGVIIAEDEIIKNINDSRHGALWRFCGAIKSLQESFIYGNAATEKYPDTILRFKEDSDGNIEIIPNGEGEPLTLSTSTVTLGELASWMSGFNERAQKRNEEFRVDTLTEWLDFKINTYLKQADSADKEKIRALFKYFHFLEDLSPETSESKPFTPKEIGYLSPRVPRPVYVEYPKSSKDTKTDEEGLQQSIKEAKKYETYEVTLDEKDNPVIKIKLCKFGFGDEKNAGNVDIGDKFIVGGESFTFAGIVEDESSQRSGQPVGQLASGEKLYKVFSSEELDWGIREEYVSSFKNDLEDMGKQVDDFCEVCSSLKQKSKP
;
A
#
# COMPACT_ATOMS: atom_id res chain seq x y z
N MET A 1 -21.66 -7.75 -22.27
CA MET A 1 -21.46 -6.70 -21.24
C MET A 1 -21.12 -5.32 -21.83
N ALA A 2 -20.58 -5.19 -23.05
CA ALA A 2 -20.27 -3.88 -23.65
C ALA A 2 -21.44 -3.14 -24.33
N ASP A 3 -22.62 -3.77 -24.45
CA ASP A 3 -23.80 -3.23 -25.16
C ASP A 3 -24.92 -2.73 -24.24
N ASP A 4 -24.69 -2.69 -22.92
CA ASP A 4 -25.67 -2.17 -21.98
C ASP A 4 -25.50 -0.65 -21.84
N LYS A 5 -26.54 0.12 -22.19
CA LYS A 5 -26.52 1.59 -22.14
C LYS A 5 -26.23 2.12 -20.74
N ASN A 6 -26.69 1.43 -19.69
CA ASN A 6 -26.43 1.84 -18.32
C ASN A 6 -24.94 1.70 -17.97
N VAL A 7 -24.28 0.65 -18.47
CA VAL A 7 -22.83 0.43 -18.30
C VAL A 7 -22.01 1.43 -19.12
N GLN A 8 -22.49 1.82 -20.31
CA GLN A 8 -21.84 2.84 -21.16
C GLN A 8 -21.89 4.25 -20.56
N GLU A 9 -22.90 4.59 -19.75
CA GLU A 9 -23.01 5.89 -19.07
C GLU A 9 -22.25 5.92 -17.72
N LEU A 10 -22.25 4.82 -16.96
CA LEU A 10 -21.57 4.69 -15.66
C LEU A 10 -20.03 4.75 -15.77
N ILE A 11 -19.45 4.24 -16.84
CA ILE A 11 -17.99 4.22 -17.03
C ILE A 11 -17.43 5.66 -17.19
N PRO A 12 -17.89 6.49 -18.14
CA PRO A 12 -17.43 7.88 -18.25
C PRO A 12 -17.61 8.70 -16.98
N GLU A 13 -18.70 8.52 -16.23
CA GLU A 13 -18.98 9.23 -14.99
C GLU A 13 -18.01 8.85 -13.87
N THR A 14 -17.81 7.54 -13.63
CA THR A 14 -16.87 7.04 -12.62
C THR A 14 -15.42 7.43 -12.93
N TYR A 15 -15.01 7.31 -14.20
CA TYR A 15 -13.68 7.72 -14.63
C TYR A 15 -13.49 9.24 -14.61
N GLY A 16 -14.56 10.00 -14.90
CA GLY A 16 -14.58 11.46 -14.77
C GLY A 16 -14.41 11.90 -13.32
N GLU A 17 -15.16 11.32 -12.39
CA GLU A 17 -15.04 11.54 -10.95
C GLU A 17 -13.64 11.19 -10.45
N ALA A 18 -13.13 10.01 -10.79
CA ALA A 18 -11.79 9.58 -10.40
C ALA A 18 -10.70 10.55 -10.90
N ARG A 19 -10.86 11.09 -12.11
CA ARG A 19 -9.91 12.06 -12.68
C ARG A 19 -9.99 13.42 -11.98
N ILE A 20 -11.20 13.91 -11.70
CA ILE A 20 -11.41 15.17 -10.96
C ILE A 20 -10.85 15.04 -9.54
N ASP A 21 -11.15 13.94 -8.85
CA ASP A 21 -10.65 13.66 -7.49
C ASP A 21 -9.12 13.59 -7.48
N ALA A 22 -8.52 12.89 -8.44
CA ALA A 22 -7.07 12.82 -8.56
C ALA A 22 -6.44 14.19 -8.86
N GLN A 23 -7.09 15.05 -9.65
CA GLN A 23 -6.62 16.40 -9.95
C GLN A 23 -6.71 17.30 -8.70
N LYS A 24 -7.86 17.33 -8.03
CA LYS A 24 -8.08 18.05 -6.77
C LYS A 24 -7.08 17.63 -5.70
N PHE A 25 -6.86 16.33 -5.57
CA PHE A 25 -5.85 15.76 -4.68
C PHE A 25 -4.46 16.31 -4.99
N ARG A 26 -4.00 16.24 -6.25
CA ARG A 26 -2.65 16.67 -6.64
C ARG A 26 -2.42 18.17 -6.44
N SER A 27 -3.46 18.97 -6.55
CA SER A 27 -3.40 20.43 -6.33
C SER A 27 -3.66 20.84 -4.88
N SER A 28 -4.12 19.93 -4.01
CA SER A 28 -4.39 20.24 -2.61
C SER A 28 -3.10 20.46 -1.82
N GLU A 29 -3.16 21.33 -0.80
CA GLU A 29 -2.02 21.59 0.08
C GLU A 29 -1.50 20.31 0.74
N LEU A 30 -2.41 19.48 1.27
CA LEU A 30 -2.07 18.21 1.92
C LEU A 30 -1.45 17.23 0.92
N GLY A 31 -1.99 17.17 -0.31
CA GLY A 31 -1.46 16.35 -1.39
C GLY A 31 -0.01 16.71 -1.76
N ILE A 32 0.28 18.00 -1.88
CA ILE A 32 1.63 18.51 -2.16
C ILE A 32 2.57 18.20 -0.98
N LEU A 33 2.15 18.45 0.26
CA LEU A 33 2.92 18.16 1.46
C LEU A 33 3.28 16.68 1.58
N TRP A 34 2.31 15.79 1.37
CA TRP A 34 2.52 14.34 1.43
C TRP A 34 3.41 13.83 0.30
N LYS A 35 3.26 14.37 -0.92
CA LYS A 35 4.12 14.04 -2.05
C LYS A 35 5.57 14.43 -1.76
N ASN A 36 5.81 15.68 -1.36
CA ASN A 36 7.14 16.16 -1.02
C ASN A 36 7.77 15.36 0.14
N THR A 37 6.97 15.02 1.16
CA THR A 37 7.42 14.20 2.29
C THR A 37 7.77 12.78 1.83
N SER A 38 6.96 12.19 0.95
CA SER A 38 7.22 10.85 0.41
C SER A 38 8.45 10.80 -0.50
N GLU A 39 8.66 11.82 -1.33
CA GLU A 39 9.87 11.96 -2.14
C GLU A 39 11.11 12.16 -1.28
N GLU A 40 11.00 12.97 -0.21
CA GLU A 40 12.08 13.14 0.76
C GLU A 40 12.45 11.82 1.45
N ILE A 41 11.45 11.02 1.86
CA ILE A 41 11.68 9.68 2.44
C ILE A 41 12.39 8.79 1.41
N ALA A 42 11.86 8.69 0.19
CA ALA A 42 12.43 7.82 -0.85
C ALA A 42 13.90 8.15 -1.15
N GLN A 43 14.24 9.43 -1.28
CA GLN A 43 15.62 9.88 -1.49
C GLN A 43 16.54 9.53 -0.31
N LYS A 44 16.05 9.69 0.92
CA LYS A 44 16.84 9.37 2.12
C LYS A 44 16.98 7.87 2.32
N GLU A 45 15.94 7.07 2.06
CA GLU A 45 15.97 5.61 2.08
C GLU A 45 16.97 5.10 1.05
N GLU A 46 16.97 5.61 -0.19
CA GLU A 46 17.94 5.22 -1.22
C GLU A 46 19.39 5.47 -0.77
N VAL A 47 19.68 6.65 -0.22
CA VAL A 47 21.02 6.97 0.31
C VAL A 47 21.39 6.08 1.50
N TYR A 48 20.41 5.79 2.36
CA TYR A 48 20.59 4.96 3.54
C TYR A 48 20.90 3.50 3.15
N THR A 49 20.06 2.87 2.32
CA THR A 49 20.26 1.51 1.79
C THR A 49 21.58 1.40 1.02
N ARG A 50 21.95 2.41 0.23
CA ARG A 50 23.25 2.42 -0.46
C ARG A 50 24.42 2.43 0.53
N LEU A 51 24.35 3.21 1.61
CA LEU A 51 25.39 3.19 2.65
C LEU A 51 25.44 1.86 3.38
N GLU A 52 24.30 1.20 3.62
CA GLU A 52 24.24 -0.14 4.20
C GLU A 52 24.95 -1.16 3.32
N GLN A 53 24.62 -1.20 2.02
CA GLN A 53 25.30 -2.05 1.03
C GLN A 53 26.81 -1.78 1.01
N GLN A 54 27.23 -0.52 0.93
CA GLN A 54 28.65 -0.16 0.87
C GLN A 54 29.42 -0.54 2.13
N LEU A 55 28.80 -0.40 3.30
CA LEU A 55 29.38 -0.84 4.56
C LEU A 55 29.43 -2.36 4.67
N HIS A 56 28.40 -3.07 4.21
CA HIS A 56 28.33 -4.52 4.25
C HIS A 56 29.33 -5.17 3.29
N LEU A 57 29.39 -4.68 2.05
CA LEU A 57 30.30 -5.12 0.99
C LEU A 57 31.72 -4.54 1.15
N HIS A 58 32.00 -3.86 2.26
CA HIS A 58 33.31 -3.26 2.60
C HIS A 58 33.89 -2.34 1.50
N GLU A 59 33.04 -1.72 0.67
CA GLU A 59 33.48 -0.74 -0.34
C GLU A 59 34.05 0.53 0.31
N ILE A 60 33.69 0.78 1.57
CA ILE A 60 34.23 1.86 2.40
C ILE A 60 35.38 1.32 3.26
N SER A 61 36.62 1.64 2.88
CA SER A 61 37.82 1.20 3.58
C SER A 61 38.40 2.26 4.53
N GLY A 62 39.02 1.78 5.62
CA GLY A 62 39.69 2.61 6.63
C GLY A 62 38.80 3.00 7.82
N GLN A 63 39.30 2.81 9.05
CA GLN A 63 38.53 2.97 10.29
C GLN A 63 37.85 4.35 10.42
N GLY A 64 38.54 5.43 10.03
CA GLY A 64 37.97 6.79 10.06
C GLY A 64 36.80 6.99 9.10
N ARG A 65 36.87 6.43 7.88
CA ARG A 65 35.78 6.51 6.90
C ARG A 65 34.60 5.64 7.31
N ILE A 66 34.85 4.44 7.83
CA ILE A 66 33.80 3.55 8.37
C ILE A 66 33.07 4.25 9.53
N SER A 67 33.80 4.82 10.49
CA SER A 67 33.21 5.53 11.62
C SER A 67 32.37 6.74 11.17
N SER A 68 32.87 7.50 10.19
CA SER A 68 32.14 8.62 9.59
C SER A 68 30.86 8.17 8.88
N SER A 69 30.93 7.10 8.08
CA SER A 69 29.77 6.53 7.39
C SER A 69 28.72 5.97 8.36
N LYS A 70 29.13 5.27 9.41
CA LYS A 70 28.23 4.84 10.49
C LYS A 70 27.56 6.02 11.19
N SER A 71 28.32 7.10 11.44
CA SER A 71 27.77 8.33 12.02
C SER A 71 26.78 9.02 11.08
N ARG A 72 27.06 9.04 9.78
CA ARG A 72 26.15 9.57 8.75
C ARG A 72 24.88 8.74 8.67
N MET A 73 24.98 7.42 8.70
CA MET A 73 23.82 6.51 8.73
C MET A 73 22.96 6.74 9.96
N ALA A 74 23.56 6.85 11.16
CA ALA A 74 22.80 7.12 12.38
C ALA A 74 22.02 8.44 12.30
N ARG A 75 22.61 9.49 11.73
CA ARG A 75 21.92 10.76 11.48
C ARG A 75 20.80 10.62 10.44
N LEU A 76 21.04 9.89 9.35
CA LEU A 76 20.03 9.62 8.33
C LEU A 76 18.86 8.81 8.89
N ALA A 77 19.13 7.78 9.70
CA ALA A 77 18.10 6.97 10.36
C ALA A 77 17.21 7.85 11.26
N LYS A 78 17.81 8.71 12.09
CA LYS A 78 17.05 9.66 12.92
C LYS A 78 16.18 10.59 12.07
N ASN A 79 16.76 11.20 11.03
CA ASN A 79 16.02 12.08 10.14
C ASN A 79 14.90 11.32 9.40
N LEU A 80 15.12 10.07 8.99
CA LEU A 80 14.10 9.22 8.39
C LEU A 80 12.95 9.00 9.36
N THR A 81 13.23 8.68 10.63
CA THR A 81 12.18 8.55 11.66
C THR A 81 11.37 9.84 11.81
N ASP A 82 12.02 11.01 11.86
CA ASP A 82 11.32 12.30 11.99
C ASP A 82 10.41 12.60 10.78
N VAL A 83 10.86 12.26 9.56
CA VAL A 83 10.08 12.47 8.32
C VAL A 83 8.98 11.40 8.16
N GLU A 84 9.22 10.15 8.57
CA GLU A 84 8.21 9.09 8.65
C GLU A 84 7.11 9.46 9.65
N GLU A 85 7.44 10.04 10.80
CA GLU A 85 6.46 10.55 11.76
C GLU A 85 5.63 11.68 11.15
N ARG A 86 6.27 12.61 10.43
CA ARG A 86 5.55 13.66 9.70
C ARG A 86 4.58 13.06 8.68
N LYS A 87 5.02 12.07 7.90
CA LYS A 87 4.15 11.37 6.93
C LYS A 87 2.98 10.70 7.64
N ASN A 88 3.22 10.00 8.74
CA ASN A 88 2.16 9.37 9.53
C ASN A 88 1.17 10.40 10.09
N ASN A 89 1.63 11.58 10.51
CA ASN A 89 0.74 12.66 10.96
C ASN A 89 -0.15 13.18 9.83
N LEU A 90 0.36 13.25 8.59
CA LEU A 90 -0.44 13.60 7.41
C LEU A 90 -1.48 12.52 7.08
N GLU A 91 -1.09 11.24 7.13
CA GLU A 91 -1.96 10.10 6.81
C GLU A 91 -3.06 9.89 7.85
N THR A 92 -2.76 10.14 9.13
CA THR A 92 -3.71 10.03 10.24
C THR A 92 -4.45 11.34 10.54
N LEU A 93 -4.15 12.41 9.80
CA LEU A 93 -4.66 13.77 10.03
C LEU A 93 -4.43 14.29 11.46
N ARG A 94 -3.32 13.88 12.10
CA ARG A 94 -2.97 14.36 13.44
C ARG A 94 -2.62 15.85 13.37
N GLY A 95 -3.46 16.67 14.01
CA GLY A 95 -3.32 18.13 13.99
C GLY A 95 -4.02 18.82 12.81
N PHE A 96 -4.80 18.08 12.02
CA PHE A 96 -5.65 18.59 10.93
C PHE A 96 -7.13 18.31 11.24
N PRO A 97 -8.07 19.16 10.77
CA PRO A 97 -9.48 18.89 10.95
C PRO A 97 -9.92 17.72 10.07
N LYS A 98 -10.81 16.88 10.58
CA LYS A 98 -11.34 15.70 9.86
C LYS A 98 -12.51 16.06 8.92
N THR A 99 -12.40 17.16 8.18
CA THR A 99 -13.39 17.51 7.16
C THR A 99 -13.26 16.59 5.94
N ALA A 100 -14.29 16.54 5.10
CA ALA A 100 -14.30 15.69 3.91
C ALA A 100 -13.08 15.92 2.99
N GLU A 101 -12.64 17.16 2.83
CA GLU A 101 -11.45 17.49 2.01
C GLU A 101 -10.17 16.82 2.53
N TYR A 102 -9.90 16.92 3.84
CA TYR A 102 -8.70 16.33 4.43
C TYR A 102 -8.78 14.80 4.48
N THR A 103 -9.95 14.24 4.80
CA THR A 103 -10.13 12.78 4.83
C THR A 103 -10.06 12.17 3.42
N ASP A 104 -10.55 12.87 2.41
CA ASP A 104 -10.43 12.45 1.00
C ASP A 104 -8.96 12.45 0.56
N ALA A 105 -8.17 13.42 1.00
CA ALA A 105 -6.73 13.43 0.75
C ALA A 105 -6.02 12.24 1.44
N ALA A 106 -6.35 11.96 2.71
CA ALA A 106 -5.83 10.80 3.44
C ALA A 106 -6.20 9.47 2.76
N ALA A 107 -7.43 9.35 2.25
CA ALA A 107 -7.86 8.19 1.47
C ALA A 107 -7.00 8.00 0.21
N ASN A 108 -6.73 9.08 -0.53
CA ASN A 108 -5.85 9.03 -1.70
C ASN A 108 -4.40 8.63 -1.35
N PHE A 109 -3.87 9.03 -0.19
CA PHE A 109 -2.57 8.55 0.30
C PHE A 109 -2.56 7.03 0.49
N GLN A 110 -3.61 6.52 1.13
CA GLN A 110 -3.76 5.09 1.37
C GLN A 110 -3.90 4.31 0.06
N TYR A 111 -4.64 4.82 -0.93
CA TYR A 111 -4.70 4.20 -2.25
C TYR A 111 -3.32 4.08 -2.90
N LYS A 112 -2.49 5.14 -2.83
CA LYS A 112 -1.12 5.11 -3.34
C LYS A 112 -0.23 4.10 -2.62
N LYS A 113 -0.43 3.91 -1.32
CA LYS A 113 0.25 2.87 -0.54
C LYS A 113 -0.15 1.46 -1.02
N LEU A 114 -1.45 1.21 -1.25
CA LEU A 114 -1.93 -0.07 -1.78
C LEU A 114 -1.43 -0.34 -3.20
N GLU A 115 -1.35 0.69 -4.06
CA GLU A 115 -0.77 0.60 -5.40
C GLU A 115 0.71 0.16 -5.34
N GLU A 116 1.46 0.69 -4.38
CA GLU A 116 2.85 0.29 -4.15
C GLU A 116 2.95 -1.16 -3.64
N TYR A 117 2.06 -1.58 -2.74
CA TYR A 117 1.99 -2.98 -2.31
C TYR A 117 1.69 -3.93 -3.46
N ARG A 118 0.78 -3.56 -4.36
CA ARG A 118 0.50 -4.34 -5.57
C ARG A 118 1.74 -4.49 -6.45
N LYS A 119 2.47 -3.39 -6.70
CA LYS A 119 3.73 -3.41 -7.46
C LYS A 119 4.81 -4.28 -6.82
N GLN A 120 4.89 -4.28 -5.49
CA GLN A 120 5.84 -5.09 -4.74
C GLN A 120 5.43 -6.58 -4.73
N LEU A 121 4.13 -6.86 -4.65
CA LEU A 121 3.59 -8.22 -4.75
C LEU A 121 3.94 -8.85 -6.10
N ASP A 122 3.85 -8.09 -7.19
CA ASP A 122 4.27 -8.53 -8.53
C ASP A 122 5.78 -8.86 -8.61
N LYS A 123 6.60 -8.31 -7.70
CA LYS A 123 8.03 -8.63 -7.56
C LYS A 123 8.28 -9.79 -6.57
N GLY A 124 7.24 -10.31 -5.93
CA GLY A 124 7.30 -11.48 -5.04
C GLY A 124 7.44 -11.19 -3.55
N PHE A 125 7.59 -9.93 -3.12
CA PHE A 125 7.67 -9.60 -1.69
C PHE A 125 7.16 -8.19 -1.41
N VAL A 126 6.33 -8.03 -0.37
CA VAL A 126 5.75 -6.75 0.04
C VAL A 126 6.39 -6.23 1.31
N TRP A 127 6.91 -5.01 1.25
CA TRP A 127 7.50 -4.28 2.37
C TRP A 127 6.44 -3.65 3.26
N LEU A 128 5.68 -4.50 3.94
CA LEU A 128 4.73 -4.10 4.97
C LEU A 128 5.47 -3.45 6.16
N PRO A 129 4.84 -2.55 6.95
CA PRO A 129 5.44 -1.93 8.13
C PRO A 129 6.18 -2.90 9.06
N SER A 130 5.58 -4.04 9.38
CA SER A 130 6.20 -5.08 10.22
C SER A 130 7.45 -5.67 9.56
N ARG A 131 7.40 -5.90 8.24
CA ARG A 131 8.52 -6.43 7.44
C ARG A 131 9.68 -5.44 7.34
N LYS A 132 9.38 -4.15 7.17
CA LYS A 132 10.40 -3.09 7.22
C LYS A 132 11.11 -3.02 8.57
N LYS A 133 10.39 -3.19 9.68
CA LYS A 133 10.97 -3.24 11.03
C LYS A 133 11.92 -4.43 11.19
N ILE A 134 11.46 -5.63 10.82
CA ILE A 134 12.28 -6.87 10.85
C ILE A 134 13.54 -6.71 10.00
N HIS A 135 13.43 -6.09 8.83
CA HIS A 135 14.59 -5.80 7.99
C HIS A 135 15.60 -4.88 8.67
N ARG A 136 15.17 -3.75 9.24
CA ARG A 136 16.06 -2.85 9.99
C ARG A 136 16.80 -3.58 11.12
N GLU A 137 16.13 -4.47 11.84
CA GLU A 137 16.74 -5.31 12.88
C GLU A 137 17.76 -6.30 12.31
N THR A 138 17.43 -6.92 11.16
CA THR A 138 18.28 -7.87 10.43
C THR A 138 19.57 -7.19 9.95
N ILE A 139 19.46 -6.02 9.31
CA ILE A 139 20.62 -5.26 8.84
C ILE A 139 21.48 -4.77 10.00
N SER A 140 20.85 -4.24 11.05
CA SER A 140 21.54 -3.82 12.27
C SER A 140 22.34 -4.98 12.90
N ALA A 141 21.77 -6.18 12.96
CA ALA A 141 22.48 -7.36 13.45
C ALA A 141 23.74 -7.67 12.61
N ILE A 142 23.60 -7.71 11.28
CA ILE A 142 24.71 -8.00 10.35
C ILE A 142 25.81 -6.95 10.47
N LEU A 143 25.47 -5.66 10.50
CA LEU A 143 26.44 -4.56 10.63
C LEU A 143 27.15 -4.52 12.00
N ASN A 144 26.55 -5.16 13.01
CA ASN A 144 27.15 -5.40 14.33
C ASN A 144 27.84 -6.77 14.44
N HIS A 145 28.13 -7.41 13.30
CA HIS A 145 28.83 -8.69 13.20
C HIS A 145 28.11 -9.87 13.88
N ARG A 146 26.79 -9.81 14.09
CA ARG A 146 25.97 -10.95 14.52
C ARG A 146 25.21 -11.50 13.33
N TRP A 147 24.99 -12.82 13.30
CA TRP A 147 24.13 -13.42 12.29
C TRP A 147 22.69 -13.44 12.78
N PRO A 148 21.74 -12.79 12.09
CA PRO A 148 20.35 -12.79 12.50
C PRO A 148 19.74 -14.19 12.37
N VAL A 149 18.86 -14.53 13.31
CA VAL A 149 18.01 -15.71 13.32
C VAL A 149 16.58 -15.25 13.32
N LEU A 150 15.90 -15.41 12.19
CA LEU A 150 14.50 -15.13 12.02
C LEU A 150 13.69 -16.30 12.59
N ILE A 151 13.00 -16.05 13.70
CA ILE A 151 12.22 -17.04 14.45
C ILE A 151 10.74 -16.74 14.32
N GLY A 152 9.94 -17.73 13.94
CA GLY A 152 8.49 -17.56 13.77
C GLY A 152 7.86 -18.82 13.22
N GLU A 153 6.54 -18.95 13.31
CA GLU A 153 5.86 -20.15 12.82
C GLU A 153 5.95 -20.33 11.30
N THR A 154 5.66 -21.54 10.82
CA THR A 154 5.52 -21.80 9.38
C THR A 154 4.46 -20.85 8.79
N GLY A 155 4.72 -20.31 7.60
CA GLY A 155 3.80 -19.41 6.90
C GLY A 155 3.91 -17.92 7.27
N ALA A 156 4.68 -17.56 8.30
CA ALA A 156 4.93 -16.16 8.66
C ALA A 156 5.83 -15.39 7.66
N GLY A 157 6.44 -16.04 6.66
CA GLY A 157 7.25 -15.38 5.63
C GLY A 157 8.73 -15.18 5.99
N LYS A 158 9.30 -16.02 6.87
CA LYS A 158 10.71 -15.94 7.30
C LYS A 158 11.70 -16.05 6.14
N SER A 159 11.52 -17.04 5.27
CA SER A 159 12.43 -17.29 4.15
C SER A 159 12.34 -16.17 3.12
N ASP A 160 11.13 -15.66 2.84
CA ASP A 160 10.93 -14.52 1.94
C ASP A 160 11.58 -13.24 2.50
N GLN A 161 11.44 -12.99 3.80
CA GLN A 161 12.10 -11.88 4.49
C GLN A 161 13.63 -11.96 4.42
N ALA A 162 14.20 -13.17 4.60
CA ALA A 162 15.64 -13.38 4.48
C ALA A 162 16.12 -13.17 3.03
N ASN A 163 15.34 -13.63 2.05
CA ASN A 163 15.65 -13.44 0.62
C ASN A 163 15.62 -11.97 0.24
N ALA A 164 14.58 -11.24 0.66
CA ALA A 164 14.45 -9.80 0.41
C ALA A 164 15.62 -9.02 1.02
N ALA A 165 16.00 -9.34 2.27
CA ALA A 165 17.15 -8.72 2.93
C ALA A 165 18.49 -9.02 2.22
N ALA A 166 18.69 -10.24 1.73
CA ALA A 166 19.88 -10.62 0.98
C ALA A 166 20.00 -9.89 -0.37
N ILE A 167 18.88 -9.76 -1.10
CA ILE A 167 18.83 -8.98 -2.35
C ILE A 167 19.18 -7.53 -2.05
N GLU A 168 18.61 -6.93 -1.00
CA GLU A 168 18.88 -5.54 -0.68
C GLU A 168 20.34 -5.32 -0.23
N LEU A 169 20.96 -6.25 0.48
CA LEU A 169 22.35 -6.12 0.93
C LEU A 169 23.41 -6.42 -0.14
N THR A 170 23.13 -7.39 -1.00
CA THR A 170 24.16 -7.96 -1.90
C THR A 170 23.78 -7.89 -3.39
N GLY A 171 22.56 -7.44 -3.71
CA GLY A 171 22.00 -7.49 -5.06
C GLY A 171 21.68 -8.91 -5.56
N ASN A 172 21.82 -9.94 -4.71
CA ASN A 172 21.70 -11.35 -5.09
C ASN A 172 20.80 -12.10 -4.10
N LEU A 173 20.17 -13.16 -4.58
CA LEU A 173 19.53 -14.15 -3.70
C LEU A 173 20.59 -14.82 -2.81
N PRO A 174 20.20 -15.24 -1.59
CA PRO A 174 21.11 -15.95 -0.71
C PRO A 174 21.42 -17.35 -1.25
N THR A 175 22.58 -17.89 -0.88
CA THR A 175 22.85 -19.31 -1.11
C THR A 175 22.15 -20.13 -0.04
N GLU A 176 21.17 -20.94 -0.45
CA GLU A 176 20.30 -21.66 0.48
C GLU A 176 20.99 -22.93 1.04
N ILE A 177 20.78 -23.18 2.32
CA ILE A 177 21.25 -24.35 3.04
C ILE A 177 20.04 -24.97 3.75
N GLU A 178 19.57 -26.10 3.26
CA GLU A 178 18.57 -26.92 3.96
C GLU A 178 19.23 -27.63 5.14
N CYS A 179 18.83 -27.28 6.36
CA CYS A 179 19.44 -27.81 7.57
C CYS A 179 18.75 -29.10 8.05
N GLU A 180 19.59 -30.10 8.33
CA GLU A 180 19.23 -31.36 8.94
C GLU A 180 20.19 -31.70 10.09
N SER A 181 19.84 -32.72 10.87
CA SER A 181 20.72 -33.20 11.95
C SER A 181 22.06 -33.74 11.46
N THR A 182 22.11 -34.18 10.20
CA THR A 182 23.26 -34.75 9.49
C THR A 182 24.09 -33.71 8.75
N THR A 183 23.60 -32.48 8.59
CA THR A 183 24.33 -31.40 7.91
C THR A 183 25.72 -31.24 8.54
N GLY A 184 26.76 -31.28 7.71
CA GLY A 184 28.14 -31.24 8.15
C GLY A 184 29.07 -30.68 7.09
N GLU A 185 30.35 -31.04 7.18
CA GLU A 185 31.39 -30.49 6.30
C GLU A 185 31.14 -30.79 4.82
N THR A 186 30.63 -31.99 4.50
CA THR A 186 30.32 -32.39 3.13
C THR A 186 29.26 -31.46 2.50
N GLN A 187 28.18 -31.19 3.21
CA GLN A 187 27.09 -30.35 2.72
C GLN A 187 27.45 -28.86 2.75
N LEU A 188 28.09 -28.39 3.82
CA LEU A 188 28.36 -26.95 4.01
C LEU A 188 29.58 -26.48 3.20
N ILE A 189 30.66 -27.28 3.20
CA ILE A 189 31.98 -26.84 2.74
C ILE A 189 32.33 -27.45 1.40
N LYS A 190 32.43 -28.77 1.30
CA LYS A 190 32.86 -29.44 0.06
C LYS A 190 32.62 -30.94 0.04
N GLU A 191 32.38 -31.47 -1.15
CA GLU A 191 32.34 -32.89 -1.46
C GLU A 191 33.31 -33.23 -2.60
N MET A 192 33.83 -34.46 -2.62
CA MET A 192 34.63 -34.94 -3.75
C MET A 192 33.72 -35.31 -4.91
N ALA A 193 33.98 -34.73 -6.09
CA ALA A 193 33.30 -35.02 -7.34
C ALA A 193 34.29 -35.62 -8.36
N ILE A 194 33.77 -36.42 -9.30
CA ILE A 194 34.54 -36.99 -10.40
C ILE A 194 34.12 -36.27 -11.68
N GLY A 195 35.08 -35.59 -12.33
CA GLY A 195 34.88 -34.89 -13.58
C GLY A 195 35.06 -35.79 -14.81
N SER A 196 35.17 -35.15 -15.98
CA SER A 196 35.55 -35.83 -17.21
C SER A 196 36.96 -36.46 -17.12
N GLU A 197 37.32 -37.36 -18.04
CA GLU A 197 38.65 -38.03 -18.05
C GLU A 197 39.83 -37.06 -17.97
N THR A 198 39.66 -35.83 -18.48
CA THR A 198 40.67 -34.76 -18.46
C THR A 198 40.70 -33.92 -17.17
N GLU A 199 39.61 -33.89 -16.41
CA GLU A 199 39.47 -33.07 -15.18
C GLU A 199 39.83 -33.82 -13.90
N GLY A 200 39.76 -35.16 -13.91
CA GLY A 200 40.03 -35.99 -12.74
C GLY A 200 39.05 -35.74 -11.57
N SER A 201 39.47 -36.09 -10.36
CA SER A 201 38.68 -35.82 -9.15
C SER A 201 38.93 -34.40 -8.63
N TYR A 202 37.87 -33.68 -8.28
CA TYR A 202 37.95 -32.31 -7.75
C TYR A 202 37.01 -32.12 -6.55
N GLU A 203 37.20 -31.02 -5.82
CA GLU A 203 36.33 -30.66 -4.71
C GLU A 203 35.22 -29.74 -5.23
N LYS A 204 33.98 -30.20 -5.19
CA LYS A 204 32.81 -29.36 -5.42
C LYS A 204 32.45 -28.67 -4.12
N TYR A 205 32.36 -27.35 -4.13
CA TYR A 205 32.13 -26.57 -2.93
C TYR A 205 30.65 -26.53 -2.57
N GLY A 206 30.37 -26.63 -1.27
CA GLY A 206 29.04 -26.53 -0.70
C GLY A 206 28.57 -25.07 -0.57
N PRO A 207 27.29 -24.85 -0.24
CA PRO A 207 26.68 -23.52 -0.29
C PRO A 207 27.34 -22.47 0.60
N LEU A 208 27.85 -22.87 1.78
CA LEU A 208 28.51 -21.93 2.70
C LEU A 208 29.88 -21.51 2.15
N MET A 209 30.63 -22.44 1.59
CA MET A 209 31.90 -22.15 0.91
C MET A 209 31.70 -21.27 -0.32
N GLN A 210 30.68 -21.55 -1.13
CA GLN A 210 30.30 -20.73 -2.28
C GLN A 210 29.91 -19.30 -1.86
N ALA A 211 29.07 -19.15 -0.84
CA ALA A 211 28.64 -17.84 -0.36
C ALA A 211 29.83 -16.99 0.15
N PHE A 212 30.77 -17.63 0.86
CA PHE A 212 31.87 -16.92 1.50
C PHE A 212 33.04 -16.64 0.56
N THR A 213 33.28 -17.48 -0.44
CA THR A 213 34.47 -17.39 -1.29
C THR A 213 34.17 -17.07 -2.75
N GLY A 214 32.91 -17.22 -3.18
CA GLY A 214 32.48 -17.03 -4.56
C GLY A 214 32.92 -18.13 -5.53
N TYR A 215 33.61 -19.17 -5.06
CA TYR A 215 34.03 -20.31 -5.86
C TYR A 215 33.00 -21.46 -5.76
N ASP A 216 32.70 -22.09 -6.88
CA ASP A 216 31.84 -23.26 -7.01
C ASP A 216 32.61 -24.57 -6.82
N ASN A 217 33.91 -24.58 -7.11
CA ASN A 217 34.77 -25.77 -6.97
C ASN A 217 36.28 -25.43 -6.90
N SER A 218 37.10 -26.44 -6.64
CA SER A 218 38.56 -26.29 -6.50
C SER A 218 39.31 -26.03 -7.81
N ILE A 219 38.73 -26.31 -8.99
CA ILE A 219 39.41 -26.13 -10.30
C ILE A 219 39.41 -24.65 -10.71
N GLN A 220 38.40 -23.89 -10.29
CA GLN A 220 38.25 -22.49 -10.67
C GLN A 220 39.46 -21.63 -10.24
N GLU A 221 40.03 -20.90 -11.20
CA GLU A 221 41.10 -19.93 -10.94
C GLU A 221 40.56 -18.62 -10.33
N ARG A 222 39.32 -18.25 -10.70
CA ARG A 222 38.66 -17.01 -10.26
C ARG A 222 37.27 -17.32 -9.71
N PRO A 223 36.80 -16.56 -8.72
CA PRO A 223 35.46 -16.77 -8.19
C PRO A 223 34.41 -16.32 -9.21
N THR A 224 33.26 -16.97 -9.19
CA THR A 224 32.07 -16.62 -9.97
C THR A 224 31.52 -15.26 -9.54
N PHE A 225 31.68 -14.91 -8.26
CA PHE A 225 31.27 -13.63 -7.68
C PHE A 225 32.45 -12.87 -7.09
N LYS A 226 32.45 -11.54 -7.23
CA LYS A 226 33.52 -10.66 -6.72
C LYS A 226 33.33 -10.22 -5.27
N THR A 227 32.13 -10.43 -4.74
CA THR A 227 31.75 -10.16 -3.35
C THR A 227 31.12 -11.41 -2.75
N GLY A 228 31.18 -11.51 -1.42
CA GLY A 228 30.50 -12.53 -0.67
C GLY A 228 28.98 -12.38 -0.79
N ARG A 229 28.29 -13.49 -0.60
CA ARG A 229 26.84 -13.57 -0.54
C ARG A 229 26.38 -13.92 0.87
N ILE A 230 25.08 -13.75 1.10
CA ILE A 230 24.45 -14.25 2.32
C ILE A 230 24.17 -15.75 2.15
N ALA A 231 24.58 -16.55 3.12
CA ALA A 231 24.10 -17.93 3.26
C ALA A 231 22.79 -17.94 4.07
N ARG A 232 21.72 -18.57 3.57
CA ARG A 232 20.48 -18.76 4.33
C ARG A 232 20.45 -20.16 4.94
N PHE A 233 20.57 -20.26 6.26
CA PHE A 233 20.38 -21.53 6.97
C PHE A 233 18.90 -21.75 7.23
N ASP A 234 18.25 -22.52 6.36
CA ASP A 234 16.84 -22.85 6.50
C ASP A 234 16.63 -24.00 7.46
N GLU A 235 15.57 -23.93 8.27
CA GLU A 235 15.29 -24.93 9.32
C GLU A 235 16.45 -25.11 10.32
N SER A 236 17.16 -24.02 10.63
CA SER A 236 18.39 -24.03 11.44
C SER A 236 18.27 -24.69 12.82
N GLY A 237 17.06 -24.77 13.39
CA GLY A 237 16.79 -25.52 14.62
C GLY A 237 17.05 -27.03 14.52
N ARG A 238 17.17 -27.59 13.31
CA ARG A 238 17.48 -29.01 13.06
C ARG A 238 18.97 -29.32 13.03
N LEU A 239 19.84 -28.31 13.09
CA LEU A 239 21.28 -28.49 12.96
C LEU A 239 21.86 -29.37 14.09
N GLY A 240 22.72 -30.31 13.69
CA GLY A 240 23.48 -31.14 14.64
C GLY A 240 24.73 -30.43 15.20
N PRO A 241 25.32 -30.96 16.28
CA PRO A 241 26.55 -30.41 16.90
C PRO A 241 27.74 -30.26 15.95
N LYS A 242 27.86 -31.13 14.94
CA LYS A 242 28.93 -31.08 13.93
C LYS A 242 28.85 -29.81 13.08
N ALA A 243 27.65 -29.43 12.63
CA ALA A 243 27.43 -28.21 11.87
C ALA A 243 27.79 -26.97 12.70
N TYR A 244 27.33 -26.89 13.96
CA TYR A 244 27.61 -25.73 14.82
C TYR A 244 29.10 -25.45 15.00
N SER A 245 29.93 -26.49 15.13
CA SER A 245 31.38 -26.34 15.23
C SER A 245 31.98 -25.70 13.96
N ILE A 246 31.53 -26.14 12.78
CA ILE A 246 31.98 -25.59 11.49
C ILE A 246 31.51 -24.15 11.36
N ILE A 247 30.21 -23.91 11.49
CA ILE A 247 29.55 -22.60 11.45
C ILE A 247 30.25 -21.58 12.36
N LYS A 248 30.57 -21.97 13.59
CA LYS A 248 31.25 -21.09 14.55
C LYS A 248 32.65 -20.70 14.08
N LYS A 249 33.39 -21.63 13.47
CA LYS A 249 34.69 -21.32 12.85
C LYS A 249 34.52 -20.37 11.67
N VAL A 250 33.51 -20.58 10.82
CA VAL A 250 33.23 -19.71 9.66
C VAL A 250 32.86 -18.30 10.12
N ARG A 251 32.00 -18.16 11.13
CA ARG A 251 31.58 -16.86 11.67
C ARG A 251 32.75 -16.03 12.20
N GLN A 252 33.82 -16.66 12.66
CA GLN A 252 35.02 -15.98 13.15
C GLN A 252 35.95 -15.48 12.04
N LYS A 253 35.73 -15.90 10.79
CA LYS A 253 36.52 -15.47 9.63
C LYS A 253 36.16 -14.04 9.24
N LYS A 254 37.19 -13.29 8.86
CA LYS A 254 37.09 -11.95 8.28
C LYS A 254 37.40 -12.02 6.80
N GLU A 255 37.06 -10.95 6.09
CA GLU A 255 37.50 -10.75 4.71
C GLU A 255 39.01 -10.99 4.57
N GLY A 256 39.39 -11.73 3.53
CA GLY A 256 40.77 -12.08 3.23
C GLY A 256 41.33 -13.24 4.04
N ASP A 257 40.67 -13.68 5.12
CA ASP A 257 41.10 -14.87 5.85
C ASP A 257 41.01 -16.11 4.94
N ASP A 258 41.96 -17.04 5.11
CA ASP A 258 41.90 -18.33 4.44
C ASP A 258 40.70 -19.15 4.94
N PHE A 259 39.89 -19.58 3.99
CA PHE A 259 38.78 -20.50 4.20
C PHE A 259 38.94 -21.66 3.22
N TYR A 260 39.63 -22.71 3.67
CA TYR A 260 39.93 -23.91 2.87
C TYR A 260 40.71 -23.60 1.58
N GLY A 261 41.76 -22.79 1.66
CA GLY A 261 42.62 -22.46 0.52
C GLY A 261 42.09 -21.33 -0.37
N ARG A 262 40.94 -20.73 -0.01
CA ARG A 262 40.33 -19.61 -0.74
C ARG A 262 40.08 -18.44 0.22
N PRO A 263 40.29 -17.18 -0.21
CA PRO A 263 40.03 -16.03 0.64
C PRO A 263 38.52 -15.81 0.83
N VAL A 264 38.12 -15.44 2.04
CA VAL A 264 36.76 -14.95 2.30
C VAL A 264 36.55 -13.60 1.61
N LEU A 265 35.47 -13.47 0.84
CA LEU A 265 35.10 -12.25 0.14
C LEU A 265 34.38 -11.25 1.06
N PRO A 266 34.49 -9.94 0.78
CA PRO A 266 33.75 -8.91 1.51
C PRO A 266 32.23 -9.09 1.35
N GLY A 267 31.46 -8.84 2.41
CA GLY A 267 30.00 -9.07 2.41
C GLY A 267 29.57 -10.51 2.70
N ALA A 268 30.50 -11.44 2.92
CA ALA A 268 30.13 -12.79 3.35
C ALA A 268 29.46 -12.78 4.73
N SER A 269 28.22 -13.25 4.81
CA SER A 269 27.43 -13.32 6.05
C SER A 269 26.39 -14.43 5.97
N ALA A 270 25.59 -14.59 7.02
CA ALA A 270 24.50 -15.55 7.03
C ALA A 270 23.25 -14.99 7.73
N ILE A 271 22.09 -15.46 7.26
CA ILE A 271 20.78 -15.27 7.90
C ILE A 271 20.22 -16.66 8.19
N TRP A 272 19.69 -16.86 9.38
CA TRP A 272 19.12 -18.14 9.79
C TRP A 272 17.62 -18.01 9.84
N THR A 273 16.90 -19.04 9.44
CA THR A 273 15.45 -19.14 9.65
C THR A 273 15.20 -20.36 10.53
N SER A 274 14.32 -20.20 11.51
CA SER A 274 13.91 -21.31 12.38
C SER A 274 12.46 -21.12 12.79
N ASN A 275 11.77 -22.23 12.97
CA ASN A 275 10.54 -22.21 13.74
C ASN A 275 10.86 -22.18 15.24
N PRO A 276 9.93 -21.67 16.07
CA PRO A 276 10.08 -21.71 17.52
C PRO A 276 10.14 -23.16 18.03
N VAL A 277 10.85 -23.35 19.14
CA VAL A 277 10.95 -24.64 19.82
C VAL A 277 9.61 -24.92 20.52
N GLY A 278 9.05 -26.11 20.33
CA GLY A 278 7.79 -26.50 20.93
C GLY A 278 7.41 -27.95 20.61
N GLN A 279 6.25 -28.39 21.10
CA GLN A 279 5.83 -29.79 21.01
C GLN A 279 5.60 -30.25 19.57
N ARG A 280 5.19 -29.34 18.66
CA ARG A 280 4.94 -29.65 17.24
C ARG A 280 6.21 -30.07 16.51
N TYR A 281 7.36 -29.60 16.98
CA TYR A 281 8.62 -29.71 16.25
C TYR A 281 9.66 -30.52 17.04
N PRO A 282 9.43 -31.84 17.20
CA PRO A 282 10.38 -32.70 17.88
C PRO A 282 11.72 -32.69 17.13
N GLY A 283 12.82 -32.58 17.88
CA GLY A 283 14.16 -32.55 17.30
C GLY A 283 14.61 -31.18 16.78
N ARG A 284 13.83 -30.10 17.01
CA ARG A 284 14.35 -28.73 16.90
C ARG A 284 14.90 -28.28 18.24
N TYR A 285 16.12 -27.76 18.24
CA TYR A 285 16.82 -27.33 19.44
C TYR A 285 17.22 -25.86 19.32
N ALA A 286 17.10 -25.14 20.43
CA ALA A 286 17.71 -23.83 20.52
C ALA A 286 19.24 -23.98 20.42
N PRO A 287 19.94 -23.06 19.72
CA PRO A 287 21.40 -23.09 19.69
C PRO A 287 21.98 -23.08 21.11
N ASP A 288 23.17 -23.63 21.30
CA ASP A 288 23.82 -23.61 22.60
C ASP A 288 24.11 -22.16 23.06
N PRO A 289 24.27 -21.90 24.38
CA PRO A 289 24.47 -20.54 24.88
C PRO A 289 25.66 -19.79 24.28
N ALA A 290 26.72 -20.49 23.86
CA ALA A 290 27.87 -19.84 23.24
C ALA A 290 27.55 -19.41 21.80
N MET A 291 26.82 -20.23 21.04
CA MET A 291 26.34 -19.85 19.71
C MET A 291 25.29 -18.73 19.77
N ARG A 292 24.37 -18.75 20.74
CA ARG A 292 23.36 -17.68 20.93
C ARG A 292 23.96 -16.28 21.13
N ARG A 293 25.17 -16.16 21.68
CA ARG A 293 25.86 -14.86 21.81
C ARG A 293 26.29 -14.28 20.47
N GLU A 294 26.53 -15.14 19.48
CA GLU A 294 26.96 -14.76 18.12
C GLU A 294 25.76 -14.49 17.18
N LEU A 295 24.57 -14.93 17.58
CA LEU A 295 23.33 -14.84 16.82
C LEU A 295 22.44 -13.72 17.33
N ALA A 296 21.69 -13.03 16.48
CA ALA A 296 20.68 -12.06 16.90
C ALA A 296 19.28 -12.64 16.62
N GLU A 297 18.54 -13.00 17.67
CA GLU A 297 17.18 -13.54 17.53
C GLU A 297 16.21 -12.41 17.18
N ILE A 298 15.48 -12.56 16.09
CA ILE A 298 14.50 -11.61 15.57
C ILE A 298 13.20 -12.39 15.31
N TYR A 299 12.10 -11.95 15.91
CA TYR A 299 10.82 -12.61 15.77
C TYR A 299 10.10 -12.13 14.50
N VAL A 300 9.58 -13.08 13.73
CA VAL A 300 8.84 -12.85 12.49
C VAL A 300 7.43 -13.35 12.70
N ASP A 301 6.56 -12.43 13.10
CA ASP A 301 5.15 -12.71 13.30
C ASP A 301 4.36 -12.61 11.99
N TYR A 302 3.21 -13.28 11.97
CA TYR A 302 2.24 -13.10 10.89
C TYR A 302 1.70 -11.65 10.94
N PRO A 303 1.43 -10.98 9.79
CA PRO A 303 0.98 -9.59 9.79
C PRO A 303 -0.24 -9.37 10.67
N GLU A 304 -0.31 -8.19 11.30
CA GLU A 304 -1.38 -7.88 12.23
C GLU A 304 -2.73 -7.67 11.56
N MET A 305 -3.79 -7.98 12.31
CA MET A 305 -5.18 -7.77 11.89
C MET A 305 -5.98 -7.21 13.06
N THR A 306 -5.85 -5.91 13.27
CA THR A 306 -6.64 -5.14 14.23
C THR A 306 -7.27 -3.93 13.55
N ASN A 307 -8.13 -3.19 14.27
CA ASN A 307 -8.76 -1.99 13.73
C ASN A 307 -7.73 -0.88 13.48
N GLU A 308 -6.71 -0.80 14.34
CA GLU A 308 -5.64 0.18 14.30
C GLU A 308 -4.49 -0.25 13.37
N GLU A 309 -4.20 -1.55 13.33
CA GLU A 309 -3.16 -2.16 12.50
C GLU A 309 -3.72 -3.27 11.58
N PRO A 310 -4.47 -2.91 10.53
CA PRO A 310 -5.10 -3.84 9.58
C PRO A 310 -4.12 -4.32 8.48
N GLU A 311 -2.87 -4.61 8.83
CA GLU A 311 -1.79 -4.86 7.85
C GLU A 311 -2.10 -6.07 6.95
N LEU A 312 -2.64 -7.15 7.53
CA LEU A 312 -3.07 -8.34 6.78
C LEU A 312 -4.19 -8.03 5.79
N TYR A 313 -5.16 -7.21 6.20
CA TYR A 313 -6.26 -6.77 5.35
C TYR A 313 -5.77 -5.90 4.18
N GLU A 314 -4.87 -4.95 4.45
CA GLU A 314 -4.27 -4.10 3.41
C GLU A 314 -3.46 -4.91 2.39
N PHE A 315 -2.74 -5.94 2.85
CA PHE A 315 -2.05 -6.89 1.99
C PHE A 315 -3.03 -7.66 1.08
N ALA A 316 -4.11 -8.20 1.66
CA ALA A 316 -5.12 -8.94 0.89
C ALA A 316 -5.86 -8.02 -0.10
N LEU A 317 -6.19 -6.80 0.30
CA LEU A 317 -6.81 -5.79 -0.55
C LEU A 317 -5.92 -5.42 -1.75
N ALA A 318 -4.61 -5.24 -1.52
CA ALA A 318 -3.66 -4.99 -2.61
C ALA A 318 -3.53 -6.19 -3.55
N ALA A 319 -3.67 -7.43 -3.05
CA ALA A 319 -3.66 -8.64 -3.87
C ALA A 319 -4.92 -8.82 -4.74
N LEU A 320 -6.03 -8.14 -4.39
CA LEU A 320 -7.26 -8.10 -5.19
C LEU A 320 -7.23 -7.08 -6.32
N PHE A 321 -6.21 -6.22 -6.43
CA PHE A 321 -6.11 -5.32 -7.57
C PHE A 321 -5.94 -6.08 -8.88
N ASP A 322 -6.66 -5.64 -9.91
CA ASP A 322 -6.39 -6.06 -11.28
C ASP A 322 -5.08 -5.43 -11.80
N LYS A 323 -4.76 -5.67 -13.08
CA LYS A 323 -3.54 -5.12 -13.71
C LYS A 323 -3.55 -3.59 -13.83
N ASN A 324 -4.71 -2.95 -13.70
CA ASN A 324 -4.91 -1.52 -13.79
C ASN A 324 -5.13 -0.86 -12.41
N ASN A 325 -4.97 -1.61 -11.31
CA ASN A 325 -5.24 -1.17 -9.93
C ASN A 325 -6.71 -0.80 -9.67
N HIS A 326 -7.63 -1.50 -10.32
CA HIS A 326 -9.07 -1.42 -10.05
C HIS A 326 -9.53 -2.58 -9.16
N LEU A 327 -10.66 -2.35 -8.47
CA LEU A 327 -11.41 -3.35 -7.73
C LEU A 327 -12.81 -3.47 -8.34
N ASP A 328 -13.15 -4.68 -8.80
CA ASP A 328 -14.44 -5.02 -9.40
C ASP A 328 -15.21 -5.96 -8.46
N ILE A 329 -15.45 -5.46 -7.23
CA ILE A 329 -16.11 -6.16 -6.13
C ILE A 329 -16.95 -5.13 -5.38
N THR A 330 -18.16 -5.46 -4.92
CA THR A 330 -19.00 -4.52 -4.16
C THR A 330 -18.38 -4.08 -2.84
N LYS A 331 -18.74 -2.88 -2.36
CA LYS A 331 -18.23 -2.32 -1.08
C LYS A 331 -18.62 -3.18 0.10
N GLU A 332 -19.80 -3.75 -0.01
CA GLU A 332 -20.47 -4.64 0.93
C GLU A 332 -19.61 -5.89 1.19
N GLU A 333 -18.83 -6.35 0.22
CA GLU A 333 -17.99 -7.55 0.35
C GLU A 333 -16.56 -7.28 0.82
N ILE A 334 -16.05 -6.05 0.68
CA ILE A 334 -14.62 -5.80 0.91
C ILE A 334 -14.33 -4.97 2.15
N GLY A 335 -15.19 -4.03 2.53
CA GLY A 335 -14.87 -3.01 3.54
C GLY A 335 -15.25 -3.40 4.97
N PRO A 336 -14.55 -2.86 6.00
CA PRO A 336 -15.11 -2.81 7.35
C PRO A 336 -16.37 -1.93 7.40
N ARG A 337 -17.22 -2.15 8.41
CA ARG A 337 -18.42 -1.35 8.68
C ARG A 337 -18.24 -0.46 9.89
N TYR A 338 -18.99 0.65 9.87
CA TYR A 338 -18.93 1.72 10.85
C TYR A 338 -20.32 2.01 11.39
N GLU A 339 -20.38 2.44 12.63
CA GLU A 339 -21.57 2.95 13.30
C GLU A 339 -21.41 4.45 13.53
N LYS A 340 -22.45 5.20 13.19
CA LYS A 340 -22.51 6.63 13.49
C LYS A 340 -22.71 6.81 14.99
N LYS A 341 -21.77 7.51 15.63
CA LYS A 341 -21.81 7.84 17.05
C LYS A 341 -21.96 9.34 17.24
N GLU A 342 -23.04 9.74 17.90
CA GLU A 342 -23.27 11.14 18.23
C GLU A 342 -22.32 11.62 19.33
N ILE A 343 -21.78 12.82 19.14
CA ILE A 343 -20.89 13.47 20.11
C ILE A 343 -21.76 14.27 21.09
N PRO A 344 -21.62 14.03 22.41
CA PRO A 344 -22.30 14.80 23.45
C PRO A 344 -22.06 16.30 23.29
N GLU A 345 -23.08 17.12 23.51
CA GLU A 345 -23.05 18.59 23.30
C GLU A 345 -21.87 19.28 24.01
N ASP A 346 -21.53 18.82 25.22
CA ASP A 346 -20.42 19.33 26.04
C ASP A 346 -19.02 19.02 25.49
N LYS A 347 -18.93 18.12 24.50
CA LYS A 347 -17.68 17.65 23.89
C LYS A 347 -17.54 18.00 22.42
N ARG A 348 -18.51 18.74 21.86
CA ARG A 348 -18.48 19.12 20.45
C ARG A 348 -17.40 20.17 20.19
N GLU A 349 -16.58 19.90 19.19
CA GLU A 349 -15.57 20.85 18.71
C GLU A 349 -16.18 21.80 17.68
N VAL A 350 -15.78 23.07 17.74
CA VAL A 350 -16.15 24.09 16.75
C VAL A 350 -15.00 24.27 15.78
N LEU A 351 -15.27 24.03 14.50
CA LEU A 351 -14.32 24.21 13.40
C LEU A 351 -14.07 25.70 13.14
N LYS A 352 -12.97 25.99 12.43
CA LYS A 352 -12.56 27.38 12.12
C LYS A 352 -13.60 28.17 11.32
N ASP A 353 -14.44 27.48 10.55
CA ASP A 353 -15.53 28.03 9.74
C ASP A 353 -16.85 28.21 10.54
N GLY A 354 -16.84 27.90 11.83
CA GLY A 354 -18.02 27.98 12.71
C GLY A 354 -18.92 26.75 12.69
N GLY A 355 -18.59 25.71 11.92
CA GLY A 355 -19.29 24.43 11.96
C GLY A 355 -19.07 23.69 13.29
N VAL A 356 -20.08 23.00 13.79
CA VAL A 356 -20.01 22.22 15.04
C VAL A 356 -20.02 20.73 14.72
N ILE A 357 -19.04 19.98 15.22
CA ILE A 357 -18.99 18.53 15.01
C ILE A 357 -20.04 17.85 15.88
N ILE A 358 -20.97 17.13 15.26
CA ILE A 358 -22.12 16.50 15.94
C ILE A 358 -22.02 14.97 16.04
N ALA A 359 -21.27 14.32 15.16
CA ALA A 359 -21.10 12.86 15.17
C ALA A 359 -19.81 12.44 14.46
N GLU A 360 -19.40 11.21 14.70
CA GLU A 360 -18.29 10.53 13.99
C GLU A 360 -18.65 9.08 13.67
N ASP A 361 -18.01 8.52 12.65
CA ASP A 361 -18.12 7.09 12.32
C ASP A 361 -17.08 6.29 13.12
N GLU A 362 -17.53 5.40 14.00
CA GLU A 362 -16.67 4.45 14.72
C GLU A 362 -16.75 3.07 14.06
N ILE A 363 -15.60 2.43 13.83
CA ILE A 363 -15.58 1.05 13.32
C ILE A 363 -16.26 0.11 14.32
N ILE A 364 -17.05 -0.83 13.81
CA ILE A 364 -17.56 -1.92 14.64
C ILE A 364 -16.35 -2.73 15.13
N LYS A 365 -16.15 -2.74 16.46
CA LYS A 365 -14.91 -3.28 17.05
C LYS A 365 -14.77 -4.79 16.86
N ASN A 366 -15.90 -5.49 16.76
CA ASN A 366 -15.91 -6.93 16.68
C ASN A 366 -15.63 -7.39 15.24
N ILE A 367 -14.42 -7.91 15.00
CA ILE A 367 -13.93 -8.29 13.66
C ILE A 367 -14.83 -9.33 12.97
N ASN A 368 -15.52 -10.19 13.74
CA ASN A 368 -16.41 -11.21 13.18
C ASN A 368 -17.85 -10.73 12.94
N ASP A 369 -18.20 -9.47 13.22
CA ASP A 369 -19.57 -8.98 12.99
C ASP A 369 -19.99 -9.17 11.52
N SER A 370 -21.15 -9.78 11.29
CA SER A 370 -21.65 -10.14 9.96
C SER A 370 -21.86 -8.95 9.03
N ARG A 371 -21.97 -7.73 9.56
CA ARG A 371 -22.11 -6.51 8.76
C ARG A 371 -20.83 -6.16 8.01
N HIS A 372 -19.65 -6.47 8.58
CA HIS A 372 -18.36 -6.29 7.90
C HIS A 372 -18.35 -7.01 6.56
N GLY A 373 -17.57 -6.55 5.58
CA GLY A 373 -17.39 -7.28 4.32
C GLY A 373 -16.63 -8.59 4.48
N ALA A 374 -16.87 -9.52 3.56
CA ALA A 374 -16.22 -10.83 3.50
C ALA A 374 -14.69 -10.72 3.59
N LEU A 375 -14.04 -9.82 2.86
CA LEU A 375 -12.57 -9.69 2.91
C LEU A 375 -12.06 -9.37 4.33
N TRP A 376 -12.74 -8.44 5.02
CA TRP A 376 -12.38 -8.04 6.38
C TRP A 376 -12.53 -9.21 7.37
N ARG A 377 -13.70 -9.87 7.36
CA ARG A 377 -13.96 -11.04 8.21
C ARG A 377 -13.01 -12.19 7.89
N PHE A 378 -12.70 -12.41 6.61
CA PHE A 378 -11.78 -13.44 6.16
C PHE A 378 -10.36 -13.21 6.67
N CYS A 379 -9.86 -11.98 6.63
CA CYS A 379 -8.55 -11.65 7.21
C CYS A 379 -8.54 -11.88 8.74
N GLY A 380 -9.65 -11.56 9.42
CA GLY A 380 -9.85 -11.91 10.83
C GLY A 380 -9.80 -13.42 11.08
N ALA A 381 -10.45 -14.21 10.23
CA ALA A 381 -10.41 -15.67 10.27
C ALA A 381 -9.00 -16.22 10.04
N ILE A 382 -8.26 -15.72 9.04
CA ILE A 382 -6.87 -16.13 8.79
C ILE A 382 -5.97 -15.79 9.97
N LYS A 383 -6.07 -14.58 10.55
CA LYS A 383 -5.31 -14.22 11.75
C LYS A 383 -5.63 -15.17 12.91
N SER A 384 -6.92 -15.44 13.15
CA SER A 384 -7.35 -16.36 14.22
C SER A 384 -6.85 -17.79 13.99
N LEU A 385 -6.84 -18.26 12.74
CA LEU A 385 -6.30 -19.56 12.35
C LEU A 385 -4.79 -19.62 12.61
N GLN A 386 -4.06 -18.55 12.27
CA GLN A 386 -2.62 -18.45 12.54
C GLN A 386 -2.30 -18.44 14.03
N GLU A 387 -3.03 -17.65 14.82
CA GLU A 387 -2.88 -17.62 16.27
C GLU A 387 -3.14 -18.98 16.90
N SER A 388 -4.21 -19.65 16.46
CA SER A 388 -4.54 -21.01 16.91
C SER A 388 -3.45 -22.02 16.56
N PHE A 389 -2.81 -21.86 15.39
CA PHE A 389 -1.63 -22.63 15.02
C PHE A 389 -0.42 -22.28 15.89
N ILE A 390 -0.14 -21.00 16.16
CA ILE A 390 0.97 -20.60 17.05
C ILE A 390 0.79 -21.19 18.46
N TYR A 391 -0.39 -21.02 19.04
CA TYR A 391 -0.69 -21.50 20.40
C TYR A 391 -0.68 -23.03 20.51
N GLY A 392 -0.98 -23.76 19.43
CA GLY A 392 -0.86 -25.22 19.41
C GLY A 392 0.58 -25.75 19.52
N ASN A 393 1.59 -24.93 19.26
CA ASN A 393 3.00 -25.29 19.47
C ASN A 393 3.57 -24.78 20.80
N ALA A 394 2.94 -23.75 21.38
CA ALA A 394 3.40 -23.10 22.59
C ALA A 394 3.26 -24.03 23.81
N ALA A 395 4.37 -24.30 24.51
CA ALA A 395 4.33 -24.89 25.84
C ALA A 395 3.96 -23.80 26.88
N THR A 396 2.77 -23.21 26.73
CA THR A 396 2.31 -22.09 27.56
C THR A 396 1.56 -22.60 28.78
N GLU A 397 2.01 -22.20 29.98
CA GLU A 397 1.26 -22.39 31.23
C GLU A 397 -0.03 -21.55 31.25
N LYS A 398 -0.07 -20.46 30.46
CA LYS A 398 -1.24 -19.57 30.33
C LYS A 398 -1.37 -19.04 28.90
N TYR A 399 -2.55 -19.22 28.31
CA TYR A 399 -2.94 -18.62 27.03
C TYR A 399 -3.39 -17.16 27.21
N PRO A 400 -3.28 -16.31 26.17
CA PRO A 400 -3.81 -14.96 26.24
C PRO A 400 -5.33 -14.96 26.35
N ASP A 401 -5.89 -13.91 26.97
CA ASP A 401 -7.33 -13.79 27.17
C ASP A 401 -8.12 -13.63 25.85
N THR A 402 -7.43 -13.25 24.77
CA THR A 402 -7.98 -13.07 23.42
C THR A 402 -8.05 -14.36 22.60
N ILE A 403 -7.55 -15.49 23.12
CA ILE A 403 -7.58 -16.76 22.38
C ILE A 403 -9.04 -17.19 22.13
N LEU A 404 -9.35 -17.60 20.90
CA LEU A 404 -10.65 -18.21 20.62
C LEU A 404 -10.77 -19.52 21.41
N ARG A 405 -11.95 -19.75 21.96
CA ARG A 405 -12.27 -20.97 22.70
C ARG A 405 -13.42 -21.69 22.02
N PHE A 406 -13.53 -22.99 22.24
CA PHE A 406 -14.61 -23.78 21.69
C PHE A 406 -15.21 -24.72 22.73
N LYS A 407 -16.43 -25.19 22.44
CA LYS A 407 -17.03 -26.36 23.08
C LYS A 407 -17.42 -27.36 22.01
N GLU A 408 -17.32 -28.63 22.38
CA GLU A 408 -17.78 -29.74 21.57
C GLU A 408 -19.09 -30.26 22.16
N ASP A 409 -20.12 -30.40 21.32
CA ASP A 409 -21.38 -31.01 21.72
C ASP A 409 -21.31 -32.54 21.73
N SER A 410 -22.39 -33.22 22.15
CA SER A 410 -22.45 -34.68 22.20
C SER A 410 -22.36 -35.36 20.83
N ASP A 411 -22.61 -34.62 19.76
CA ASP A 411 -22.60 -35.10 18.38
C ASP A 411 -21.25 -34.82 17.68
N GLY A 412 -20.29 -34.21 18.40
CA GLY A 412 -18.96 -33.87 17.90
C GLY A 412 -18.90 -32.56 17.11
N ASN A 413 -19.95 -31.74 17.14
CA ASN A 413 -19.92 -30.42 16.52
C ASN A 413 -19.20 -29.44 17.42
N ILE A 414 -18.36 -28.62 16.80
CA ILE A 414 -17.56 -27.60 17.47
C ILE A 414 -18.22 -26.24 17.30
N GLU A 415 -18.45 -25.55 18.41
CA GLU A 415 -18.94 -24.17 18.46
C GLU A 415 -17.91 -23.25 19.12
N ILE A 416 -17.63 -22.11 18.49
CA ILE A 416 -16.71 -21.10 19.03
C ILE A 416 -17.42 -20.24 20.08
N ILE A 417 -16.80 -20.11 21.25
CA ILE A 417 -17.30 -19.30 22.36
C ILE A 417 -16.24 -18.26 22.71
N PRO A 418 -16.37 -17.01 22.25
CA PRO A 418 -15.34 -15.99 22.42
C PRO A 418 -15.15 -15.54 23.87
N ASN A 419 -16.19 -15.67 24.70
CA ASN A 419 -16.15 -15.31 26.12
C ASN A 419 -16.71 -16.47 26.97
N GLY A 420 -15.86 -17.30 27.57
CA GLY A 420 -16.34 -18.39 28.45
C GLY A 420 -15.31 -19.44 28.85
N GLU A 421 -15.78 -20.45 29.59
CA GLU A 421 -15.02 -21.61 30.10
C GLU A 421 -14.73 -22.69 29.03
N GLY A 422 -14.70 -22.32 27.75
CA GLY A 422 -14.41 -23.26 26.65
C GLY A 422 -12.93 -23.67 26.59
N GLU A 423 -12.65 -24.75 25.88
CA GLU A 423 -11.28 -25.18 25.61
C GLU A 423 -10.60 -24.21 24.64
N PRO A 424 -9.30 -23.89 24.82
CA PRO A 424 -8.57 -23.04 23.89
C PRO A 424 -8.52 -23.69 22.50
N LEU A 425 -8.86 -22.93 21.47
CA LEU A 425 -8.76 -23.39 20.10
C LEU A 425 -7.29 -23.39 19.67
N THR A 426 -6.72 -24.58 19.60
CA THR A 426 -5.36 -24.82 19.10
C THR A 426 -5.39 -25.78 17.93
N LEU A 427 -4.57 -25.51 16.93
CA LEU A 427 -4.41 -26.35 15.72
C LEU A 427 -3.08 -27.08 15.75
N SER A 428 -3.04 -28.28 15.17
CA SER A 428 -1.87 -29.16 15.20
C SER A 428 -0.98 -28.96 13.99
N THR A 429 -1.55 -28.79 12.80
CA THR A 429 -0.81 -28.85 11.52
C THR A 429 -1.21 -27.81 10.50
N SER A 430 -2.39 -27.20 10.65
CA SER A 430 -3.00 -26.37 9.60
C SER A 430 -2.66 -24.88 9.76
N THR A 431 -2.16 -24.26 8.68
CA THR A 431 -1.82 -22.83 8.57
C THR A 431 -2.11 -22.33 7.13
N VAL A 432 -2.16 -21.02 6.91
CA VAL A 432 -2.27 -20.36 5.59
C VAL A 432 -1.17 -19.31 5.40
N THR A 433 -0.26 -19.54 4.47
CA THR A 433 0.85 -18.61 4.17
C THR A 433 0.37 -17.31 3.51
N LEU A 434 1.17 -16.25 3.58
CA LEU A 434 0.87 -14.99 2.86
C LEU A 434 0.82 -15.19 1.34
N GLY A 435 1.64 -16.10 0.80
CA GLY A 435 1.62 -16.45 -0.63
C GLY A 435 0.32 -17.15 -1.03
N GLU A 436 -0.20 -18.05 -0.20
CA GLU A 436 -1.52 -18.67 -0.43
C GLU A 436 -2.64 -17.64 -0.36
N LEU A 437 -2.62 -16.74 0.64
CA LEU A 437 -3.59 -15.65 0.74
C LEU A 437 -3.58 -14.79 -0.52
N ALA A 438 -2.40 -14.33 -0.97
CA ALA A 438 -2.26 -13.55 -2.18
C ALA A 438 -2.78 -14.30 -3.42
N SER A 439 -2.46 -15.60 -3.53
CA SER A 439 -2.95 -16.46 -4.62
C SER A 439 -4.47 -16.63 -4.60
N TRP A 440 -5.09 -16.71 -3.42
CA TRP A 440 -6.53 -16.79 -3.30
C TRP A 440 -7.16 -15.47 -3.73
N MET A 441 -6.63 -14.33 -3.32
CA MET A 441 -7.11 -13.02 -3.75
C MET A 441 -6.97 -12.82 -5.26
N SER A 442 -5.78 -13.01 -5.83
CA SER A 442 -5.57 -12.81 -7.27
C SER A 442 -6.37 -13.81 -8.13
N GLY A 443 -6.57 -15.03 -7.62
CA GLY A 443 -7.36 -16.05 -8.29
C GLY A 443 -8.85 -15.72 -8.40
N PHE A 444 -9.38 -14.84 -7.54
CA PHE A 444 -10.74 -14.30 -7.70
C PHE A 444 -10.85 -13.53 -9.03
N ASN A 445 -9.95 -12.59 -9.27
CA ASN A 445 -9.94 -11.78 -10.50
C ASN A 445 -9.84 -12.64 -11.76
N GLU A 446 -9.00 -13.68 -11.74
CA GLU A 446 -8.87 -14.61 -12.87
C GLU A 446 -10.14 -15.40 -13.15
N ARG A 447 -10.93 -15.70 -12.11
CA ARG A 447 -12.14 -16.51 -12.19
C ARG A 447 -13.39 -15.69 -12.50
N ALA A 448 -13.50 -14.49 -11.92
CA ALA A 448 -14.56 -13.52 -12.22
C ALA A 448 -14.54 -13.12 -13.72
N GLN A 449 -13.36 -13.06 -14.33
CA GLN A 449 -13.20 -12.72 -15.75
C GLN A 449 -13.42 -13.89 -16.73
N LYS A 450 -13.78 -15.10 -16.25
CA LYS A 450 -14.01 -16.26 -17.14
C LYS A 450 -15.29 -16.08 -17.95
N ARG A 451 -15.20 -16.36 -19.26
CA ARG A 451 -16.34 -16.30 -20.19
C ARG A 451 -17.35 -17.43 -20.01
N ASN A 452 -16.92 -18.58 -19.48
CA ASN A 452 -17.83 -19.70 -19.22
C ASN A 452 -18.47 -19.50 -17.84
N GLU A 453 -19.79 -19.33 -17.81
CA GLU A 453 -20.60 -19.11 -16.62
C GLU A 453 -20.43 -20.24 -15.59
N GLU A 454 -20.21 -21.49 -16.01
CA GLU A 454 -19.98 -22.61 -15.09
C GLU A 454 -18.69 -22.49 -14.27
N PHE A 455 -17.72 -21.71 -14.77
CA PHE A 455 -16.43 -21.50 -14.10
C PHE A 455 -16.30 -20.10 -13.49
N ARG A 456 -17.23 -19.19 -13.79
CA ARG A 456 -17.28 -17.85 -13.21
C ARG A 456 -17.74 -17.95 -11.76
N VAL A 457 -17.28 -17.01 -10.94
CA VAL A 457 -17.81 -16.81 -9.58
C VAL A 457 -18.25 -15.36 -9.52
N ASP A 458 -19.44 -15.12 -8.99
CA ASP A 458 -20.09 -13.80 -9.07
C ASP A 458 -19.78 -12.94 -7.83
N THR A 459 -19.43 -13.55 -6.69
CA THR A 459 -19.14 -12.83 -5.43
C THR A 459 -17.82 -13.27 -4.80
N LEU A 460 -17.18 -12.37 -4.06
CA LEU A 460 -15.98 -12.71 -3.31
C LEU A 460 -16.28 -13.77 -2.25
N THR A 461 -17.44 -13.68 -1.59
CA THR A 461 -17.91 -14.62 -0.57
C THR A 461 -17.95 -16.06 -1.10
N GLU A 462 -18.60 -16.29 -2.25
CA GLU A 462 -18.66 -17.62 -2.89
C GLU A 462 -17.27 -18.18 -3.21
N TRP A 463 -16.37 -17.32 -3.69
CA TRP A 463 -15.01 -17.72 -4.02
C TRP A 463 -14.23 -18.14 -2.77
N LEU A 464 -14.36 -17.36 -1.69
CA LEU A 464 -13.73 -17.68 -0.41
C LEU A 464 -14.31 -18.96 0.19
N ASP A 465 -15.62 -19.16 0.16
CA ASP A 465 -16.25 -20.42 0.59
C ASP A 465 -15.77 -21.62 -0.22
N PHE A 466 -15.60 -21.46 -1.54
CA PHE A 466 -15.00 -22.48 -2.40
C PHE A 466 -13.55 -22.79 -1.98
N LYS A 467 -12.75 -21.77 -1.66
CA LYS A 467 -11.37 -21.94 -1.21
C LYS A 467 -11.28 -22.57 0.18
N ILE A 468 -12.13 -22.15 1.11
CA ILE A 468 -12.23 -22.71 2.46
C ILE A 468 -12.61 -24.19 2.36
N ASN A 469 -13.62 -24.54 1.56
CA ASN A 469 -13.99 -25.94 1.34
C ASN A 469 -12.87 -26.77 0.69
N THR A 470 -12.09 -26.17 -0.21
CA THR A 470 -10.93 -26.85 -0.82
C THR A 470 -9.84 -27.08 0.22
N TYR A 471 -9.57 -26.08 1.05
CA TYR A 471 -8.63 -26.16 2.16
C TYR A 471 -9.06 -27.22 3.20
N LEU A 472 -10.33 -27.25 3.60
CA LEU A 472 -10.89 -28.25 4.53
C LEU A 472 -10.82 -29.69 4.00
N LYS A 473 -10.74 -29.90 2.67
CA LYS A 473 -10.52 -31.24 2.09
C LYS A 473 -9.07 -31.71 2.23
N GLN A 474 -8.14 -30.77 2.35
CA GLN A 474 -6.70 -31.02 2.49
C GLN A 474 -6.24 -30.99 3.95
N ALA A 475 -7.00 -30.34 4.83
CA ALA A 475 -6.72 -30.27 6.26
C ALA A 475 -6.79 -31.65 6.93
N ASP A 476 -5.95 -31.84 7.94
CA ASP A 476 -5.92 -33.06 8.75
C ASP A 476 -7.24 -33.27 9.49
N SER A 477 -7.66 -34.53 9.65
CA SER A 477 -8.91 -34.88 10.32
C SER A 477 -9.01 -34.35 11.75
N ALA A 478 -7.88 -34.19 12.45
CA ALA A 478 -7.82 -33.67 13.81
C ALA A 478 -8.13 -32.16 13.91
N ASP A 479 -7.82 -31.39 12.88
CA ASP A 479 -8.01 -29.93 12.87
C ASP A 479 -9.26 -29.51 12.08
N LYS A 480 -9.75 -30.36 11.18
CA LYS A 480 -10.78 -30.04 10.19
C LYS A 480 -12.06 -29.44 10.78
N GLU A 481 -12.64 -30.04 11.82
CA GLU A 481 -13.88 -29.50 12.42
C GLU A 481 -13.62 -28.22 13.20
N LYS A 482 -12.45 -28.04 13.81
CA LYS A 482 -12.04 -26.78 14.46
C LYS A 482 -11.90 -25.65 13.45
N ILE A 483 -11.26 -25.93 12.31
CA ILE A 483 -11.11 -24.96 11.21
C ILE A 483 -12.48 -24.59 10.64
N ARG A 484 -13.36 -25.58 10.44
CA ARG A 484 -14.73 -25.33 9.97
C ARG A 484 -15.49 -24.44 10.95
N ALA A 485 -15.45 -24.74 12.25
CA ALA A 485 -16.09 -23.93 13.28
C ALA A 485 -15.54 -22.50 13.32
N LEU A 486 -14.22 -22.34 13.15
CA LEU A 486 -13.57 -21.04 13.05
C LEU A 486 -14.11 -20.24 11.86
N PHE A 487 -14.16 -20.80 10.65
CA PHE A 487 -14.68 -20.07 9.49
C PHE A 487 -16.17 -19.74 9.63
N LYS A 488 -16.98 -20.64 10.18
CA LYS A 488 -18.39 -20.37 10.51
C LYS A 488 -18.55 -19.21 11.51
N TYR A 489 -17.69 -19.16 12.54
CA TYR A 489 -17.68 -18.04 13.49
C TYR A 489 -17.43 -16.67 12.83
N PHE A 490 -16.77 -16.64 11.66
CA PHE A 490 -16.57 -15.44 10.84
C PHE A 490 -17.61 -15.30 9.70
N HIS A 491 -18.71 -16.03 9.76
CA HIS A 491 -19.80 -16.00 8.79
C HIS A 491 -19.37 -16.42 7.37
N PHE A 492 -18.67 -17.56 7.30
CA PHE A 492 -18.37 -18.30 6.08
C PHE A 492 -18.98 -19.70 6.15
N LEU A 493 -19.23 -20.33 5.01
CA LEU A 493 -19.93 -21.62 4.92
C LEU A 493 -21.36 -21.56 5.47
N GLU A 494 -21.94 -20.35 5.44
CA GLU A 494 -23.33 -20.04 5.75
C GLU A 494 -23.99 -19.56 4.45
N ASP A 495 -25.29 -19.80 4.26
CA ASP A 495 -26.03 -19.30 3.09
C ASP A 495 -26.24 -17.78 3.20
N LEU A 496 -25.16 -17.02 3.03
CA LEU A 496 -25.16 -15.57 2.97
C LEU A 496 -25.00 -15.15 1.50
N SER A 497 -26.11 -14.76 0.88
CA SER A 497 -26.07 -14.12 -0.44
C SER A 497 -25.96 -12.61 -0.25
N PRO A 498 -24.79 -11.99 -0.50
CA PRO A 498 -24.69 -10.54 -0.47
C PRO A 498 -25.56 -9.93 -1.56
N GLU A 499 -26.19 -8.78 -1.29
CA GLU A 499 -26.87 -8.02 -2.34
C GLU A 499 -25.83 -7.45 -3.31
N THR A 500 -25.89 -7.88 -4.58
CA THR A 500 -24.93 -7.50 -5.64
C THR A 500 -25.51 -6.51 -6.65
N SER A 501 -26.70 -5.96 -6.40
CA SER A 501 -27.53 -5.36 -7.47
C SER A 501 -26.97 -4.10 -8.12
N GLU A 502 -25.96 -3.43 -7.57
CA GLU A 502 -25.45 -2.15 -8.10
C GLU A 502 -23.94 -1.95 -7.84
N SER A 503 -23.06 -2.78 -8.41
CA SER A 503 -21.61 -2.56 -8.32
C SER A 503 -21.13 -1.49 -9.31
N LYS A 504 -20.95 -0.25 -8.84
CA LYS A 504 -20.15 0.77 -9.55
C LYS A 504 -18.65 0.50 -9.31
N PRO A 505 -17.77 0.66 -10.31
CA PRO A 505 -16.32 0.55 -10.09
C PRO A 505 -15.83 1.55 -9.04
N PHE A 506 -14.87 1.14 -8.22
CA PHE A 506 -14.35 2.02 -7.18
C PHE A 506 -13.46 3.12 -7.75
N THR A 507 -13.67 4.34 -7.28
CA THR A 507 -12.70 5.42 -7.46
C THR A 507 -11.48 5.20 -6.53
N PRO A 508 -10.29 5.75 -6.86
CA PRO A 508 -9.12 5.70 -5.99
C PRO A 508 -9.38 6.12 -4.54
N LYS A 509 -10.17 7.19 -4.37
CA LYS A 509 -10.60 7.68 -3.06
C LYS A 509 -11.40 6.64 -2.29
N GLU A 510 -12.38 6.01 -2.93
CA GLU A 510 -13.22 4.99 -2.27
C GLU A 510 -12.39 3.75 -1.88
N ILE A 511 -11.43 3.34 -2.71
CA ILE A 511 -10.49 2.26 -2.36
C ILE A 511 -9.66 2.67 -1.14
N GLY A 512 -9.15 3.89 -1.09
CA GLY A 512 -8.43 4.43 0.05
C GLY A 512 -9.22 4.31 1.35
N TYR A 513 -10.50 4.70 1.30
CA TYR A 513 -11.43 4.59 2.41
C TYR A 513 -11.78 3.15 2.81
N LEU A 514 -11.32 2.10 2.12
CA LEU A 514 -11.51 0.73 2.61
C LEU A 514 -10.62 0.43 3.82
N SER A 515 -9.43 1.04 3.92
CA SER A 515 -8.60 0.86 5.12
C SER A 515 -9.18 1.62 6.32
N PRO A 516 -9.28 1.00 7.51
CA PRO A 516 -9.69 1.69 8.73
C PRO A 516 -8.62 2.64 9.29
N ARG A 517 -7.38 2.62 8.75
CA ARG A 517 -6.36 3.63 9.10
C ARG A 517 -6.73 5.04 8.63
N VAL A 518 -7.57 5.12 7.59
CA VAL A 518 -8.00 6.40 7.02
C VAL A 518 -9.09 7.01 7.91
N PRO A 519 -8.87 8.23 8.46
CA PRO A 519 -9.89 8.90 9.26
C PRO A 519 -11.18 9.13 8.46
N ARG A 520 -12.33 9.00 9.14
CA ARG A 520 -13.65 9.25 8.54
C ARG A 520 -14.04 10.72 8.61
N PRO A 521 -14.75 11.25 7.60
CA PRO A 521 -15.28 12.59 7.66
C PRO A 521 -16.25 12.72 8.84
N VAL A 522 -16.10 13.77 9.63
CA VAL A 522 -17.02 14.04 10.73
C VAL A 522 -18.33 14.65 10.23
N TYR A 523 -19.41 14.43 10.97
CA TYR A 523 -20.70 15.07 10.69
C TYR A 523 -20.71 16.46 11.33
N VAL A 524 -20.96 17.50 10.52
CA VAL A 524 -20.90 18.91 10.95
C VAL A 524 -22.27 19.56 10.79
N GLU A 525 -22.71 20.27 11.82
CA GLU A 525 -23.87 21.17 11.77
C GLU A 525 -23.39 22.61 11.69
N TYR A 526 -23.84 23.35 10.67
CA TYR A 526 -23.57 24.78 10.57
C TYR A 526 -24.69 25.57 11.24
N PRO A 527 -24.37 26.66 11.97
CA PRO A 527 -25.39 27.49 12.59
C PRO A 527 -26.37 28.00 11.52
N LYS A 528 -27.68 27.78 11.76
CA LYS A 528 -28.74 28.28 10.90
C LYS A 528 -28.56 29.79 10.75
N SER A 529 -28.36 30.26 9.52
CA SER A 529 -28.32 31.70 9.24
C SER A 529 -29.61 32.31 9.78
N SER A 530 -29.50 33.39 10.54
CA SER A 530 -30.60 34.05 11.27
C SER A 530 -31.62 34.76 10.36
N LYS A 531 -32.07 34.10 9.29
CA LYS A 531 -33.09 34.58 8.35
C LYS A 531 -34.38 33.76 8.36
N ASP A 532 -34.54 32.84 9.30
CA ASP A 532 -35.80 32.11 9.48
C ASP A 532 -36.49 32.55 10.77
N THR A 533 -37.06 33.76 10.74
CA THR A 533 -38.18 34.11 11.63
C THR A 533 -39.45 34.14 10.82
N LYS A 534 -40.34 33.21 11.19
CA LYS A 534 -41.69 32.95 10.68
C LYS A 534 -42.48 34.21 10.36
N THR A 535 -43.14 34.20 9.19
CA THR A 535 -44.45 34.83 9.03
C THR A 535 -45.31 33.91 8.18
N ASP A 536 -46.25 33.27 8.87
CA ASP A 536 -47.61 32.90 8.51
C ASP A 536 -47.91 32.25 7.14
N GLU A 537 -48.38 31.02 7.28
CA GLU A 537 -49.16 30.25 6.33
C GLU A 537 -50.39 31.05 5.88
N GLU A 538 -50.36 31.69 4.71
CA GLU A 538 -51.56 32.00 3.92
C GLU A 538 -51.13 32.45 2.51
N GLY A 539 -50.89 31.48 1.62
CA GLY A 539 -50.55 31.78 0.22
C GLY A 539 -49.87 30.64 -0.53
N LEU A 540 -50.16 29.38 -0.20
CA LEU A 540 -49.57 28.22 -0.86
C LEU A 540 -50.25 27.95 -2.21
N GLN A 541 -50.09 28.85 -3.18
CA GLN A 541 -50.42 28.60 -4.58
C GLN A 541 -49.80 29.67 -5.50
N GLN A 542 -48.48 29.59 -5.69
CA GLN A 542 -47.83 29.78 -6.99
C GLN A 542 -46.32 29.61 -6.83
N SER A 543 -45.83 28.49 -7.34
CA SER A 543 -44.43 28.31 -7.69
C SER A 543 -43.98 29.42 -8.65
N ILE A 544 -42.79 29.99 -8.45
CA ILE A 544 -41.66 30.02 -9.41
C ILE A 544 -40.60 31.05 -8.96
N LYS A 545 -39.38 30.54 -8.75
CA LYS A 545 -38.06 31.20 -8.82
C LYS A 545 -37.89 32.56 -8.12
N GLU A 546 -37.36 32.54 -6.90
CA GLU A 546 -36.59 33.68 -6.38
C GLU A 546 -35.08 33.43 -6.44
N ALA A 547 -34.41 34.46 -6.95
CA ALA A 547 -33.07 34.45 -7.49
C ALA A 547 -31.97 34.40 -6.43
N LYS A 548 -30.91 33.63 -6.72
CA LYS A 548 -29.60 33.83 -6.08
C LYS A 548 -29.21 35.31 -6.30
N LYS A 549 -28.90 36.04 -5.22
CA LYS A 549 -28.26 37.36 -5.33
C LYS A 549 -26.88 37.16 -5.96
N TYR A 550 -26.72 37.62 -7.19
CA TYR A 550 -25.42 37.71 -7.85
C TYR A 550 -24.77 39.03 -7.45
N GLU A 551 -23.46 39.03 -7.20
CA GLU A 551 -22.69 40.26 -6.98
C GLU A 551 -22.54 40.99 -8.32
N THR A 552 -22.85 42.29 -8.34
CA THR A 552 -22.79 43.12 -9.54
C THR A 552 -21.89 44.33 -9.30
N TYR A 553 -21.08 44.70 -10.29
CA TYR A 553 -20.14 45.82 -10.17
C TYR A 553 -19.99 46.57 -11.50
N GLU A 554 -19.59 47.84 -11.41
CA GLU A 554 -19.45 48.74 -12.56
C GLU A 554 -18.04 48.68 -13.14
N VAL A 555 -17.92 48.58 -14.46
CA VAL A 555 -16.64 48.60 -15.18
C VAL A 555 -16.68 49.51 -16.39
N THR A 556 -15.51 49.98 -16.83
CA THR A 556 -15.34 50.79 -18.04
C THR A 556 -14.91 49.92 -19.22
N LEU A 557 -15.58 50.08 -20.37
CA LEU A 557 -15.23 49.35 -21.59
C LEU A 557 -14.08 50.04 -22.35
N ASP A 558 -13.24 49.23 -23.00
CA ASP A 558 -12.17 49.68 -23.90
C ASP A 558 -12.74 50.00 -25.30
N GLU A 559 -13.54 51.07 -25.37
CA GLU A 559 -14.17 51.59 -26.59
C GLU A 559 -13.93 53.10 -26.69
N LYS A 560 -14.05 53.69 -27.90
CA LYS A 560 -13.74 55.11 -28.18
C LYS A 560 -14.38 56.12 -27.23
N ASP A 561 -15.49 55.78 -26.58
CA ASP A 561 -16.28 56.64 -25.69
C ASP A 561 -16.26 56.20 -24.20
N ASN A 562 -15.51 55.15 -23.83
CA ASN A 562 -15.38 54.62 -22.45
C ASN A 562 -16.69 54.50 -21.64
N PRO A 563 -17.74 53.81 -22.16
CA PRO A 563 -18.98 53.65 -21.42
C PRO A 563 -18.80 52.80 -20.15
N VAL A 564 -19.51 53.17 -19.08
CA VAL A 564 -19.59 52.39 -17.83
C VAL A 564 -20.76 51.42 -17.92
N ILE A 565 -20.51 50.13 -17.73
CA ILE A 565 -21.51 49.06 -17.74
C ILE A 565 -21.55 48.33 -16.39
N LYS A 566 -22.70 47.76 -16.05
CA LYS A 566 -22.84 46.84 -14.90
C LYS A 566 -22.62 45.42 -15.35
N ILE A 567 -21.74 44.71 -14.66
CA ILE A 567 -21.48 43.27 -14.87
C ILE A 567 -22.11 42.48 -13.74
N LYS A 568 -22.83 41.43 -14.10
CA LYS A 568 -23.29 40.38 -13.20
C LYS A 568 -22.32 39.20 -13.22
N LEU A 569 -21.79 38.87 -12.04
CA LEU A 569 -20.91 37.72 -11.85
C LEU A 569 -21.72 36.42 -11.89
N CYS A 570 -21.88 35.85 -13.08
CA CYS A 570 -22.45 34.52 -13.25
C CYS A 570 -21.80 33.76 -14.41
N LYS A 571 -21.98 32.44 -14.41
CA LYS A 571 -21.57 31.57 -15.52
C LYS A 571 -22.31 31.97 -16.80
N PHE A 572 -21.65 31.85 -17.95
CA PHE A 572 -22.30 32.00 -19.25
C PHE A 572 -22.64 30.63 -19.83
N GLY A 573 -23.89 30.43 -20.23
CA GLY A 573 -24.34 29.22 -20.90
C GLY A 573 -24.66 29.51 -22.37
N PHE A 574 -24.12 28.70 -23.28
CA PHE A 574 -24.42 28.79 -24.71
C PHE A 574 -25.79 28.15 -25.04
N GLY A 575 -26.89 28.69 -24.52
CA GLY A 575 -28.26 28.27 -24.88
C GLY A 575 -28.65 26.81 -24.55
N ASP A 576 -29.91 26.46 -24.86
CA ASP A 576 -30.62 25.21 -24.44
C ASP A 576 -30.18 23.91 -25.17
N GLU A 577 -28.95 23.82 -25.67
CA GLU A 577 -28.43 22.55 -26.18
C GLU A 577 -27.81 21.75 -25.03
N LYS A 578 -28.34 20.54 -24.75
CA LYS A 578 -27.98 19.64 -23.63
C LYS A 578 -26.49 19.26 -23.51
N ASN A 579 -25.63 19.72 -24.41
CA ASN A 579 -24.17 19.49 -24.41
C ASN A 579 -23.35 20.79 -24.58
N ALA A 580 -23.96 21.96 -24.51
CA ALA A 580 -23.25 23.22 -24.64
C ALA A 580 -22.56 23.55 -23.29
N GLY A 581 -21.23 23.66 -23.31
CA GLY A 581 -20.44 23.93 -22.10
C GLY A 581 -20.86 25.22 -21.39
N ASN A 582 -20.60 25.31 -20.08
CA ASN A 582 -20.72 26.55 -19.34
C ASN A 582 -19.34 27.19 -19.20
N VAL A 583 -19.28 28.53 -19.28
CA VAL A 583 -18.06 29.32 -19.05
C VAL A 583 -18.11 29.89 -17.64
N ASP A 584 -17.09 29.57 -16.85
CA ASP A 584 -16.94 30.03 -15.47
C ASP A 584 -16.13 31.33 -15.39
N ILE A 585 -16.40 32.12 -14.35
CA ILE A 585 -15.67 33.38 -14.11
C ILE A 585 -14.18 33.05 -13.93
N GLY A 586 -13.33 33.74 -14.67
CA GLY A 586 -11.88 33.53 -14.70
C GLY A 586 -11.39 32.63 -15.83
N ASP A 587 -12.28 31.96 -16.57
CA ASP A 587 -11.90 31.12 -17.71
C ASP A 587 -11.21 31.95 -18.80
N LYS A 588 -10.10 31.43 -19.34
CA LYS A 588 -9.31 32.12 -20.35
C LYS A 588 -9.82 31.84 -21.76
N PHE A 589 -9.74 32.83 -22.62
CA PHE A 589 -10.06 32.71 -24.03
C PHE A 589 -9.23 33.69 -24.88
N ILE A 590 -8.99 33.37 -26.15
CA ILE A 590 -8.23 34.21 -27.08
C ILE A 590 -9.16 34.74 -28.17
N VAL A 591 -9.15 36.04 -28.44
CA VAL A 591 -9.88 36.61 -29.60
C VAL A 591 -8.96 37.57 -30.33
N GLY A 592 -8.74 37.34 -31.63
CA GLY A 592 -7.90 38.22 -32.45
C GLY A 592 -6.42 38.25 -32.02
N GLY A 593 -5.93 37.20 -31.35
CA GLY A 593 -4.56 37.09 -30.84
C GLY A 593 -4.32 37.71 -29.46
N GLU A 594 -5.35 38.28 -28.82
CA GLU A 594 -5.29 38.82 -27.47
C GLU A 594 -5.97 37.87 -26.47
N SER A 595 -5.40 37.76 -25.25
CA SER A 595 -5.90 36.87 -24.20
C SER A 595 -6.79 37.62 -23.21
N PHE A 596 -7.95 37.03 -22.93
CA PHE A 596 -8.96 37.55 -22.02
C PHE A 596 -9.33 36.51 -20.96
N THR A 597 -9.91 36.98 -19.86
CA THR A 597 -10.52 36.16 -18.80
C THR A 597 -12.00 36.53 -18.67
N PHE A 598 -12.87 35.52 -18.57
CA PHE A 598 -14.31 35.75 -18.50
C PHE A 598 -14.70 36.43 -17.17
N ALA A 599 -15.36 37.58 -17.25
CA ALA A 599 -15.65 38.45 -16.11
C ALA A 599 -17.12 38.47 -15.69
N GLY A 600 -18.02 37.90 -16.50
CA GLY A 600 -19.47 37.85 -16.26
C GLY A 600 -20.28 38.31 -17.48
N ILE A 601 -21.53 38.71 -17.25
CA ILE A 601 -22.44 39.17 -18.31
C ILE A 601 -22.90 40.62 -18.06
N VAL A 602 -23.23 41.34 -19.13
CA VAL A 602 -23.80 42.70 -19.02
C VAL A 602 -25.18 42.64 -18.37
N GLU A 603 -25.37 43.39 -17.29
CA GLU A 603 -26.63 43.55 -16.56
C GLU A 603 -27.20 44.96 -16.79
N ASP A 604 -27.69 45.19 -18.00
CA ASP A 604 -28.39 46.42 -18.37
C ASP A 604 -29.54 46.09 -19.30
N GLU A 605 -30.73 45.86 -18.73
CA GLU A 605 -31.95 45.49 -19.45
C GLU A 605 -32.41 46.54 -20.49
N SER A 606 -31.88 47.77 -20.42
CA SER A 606 -32.19 48.85 -21.37
C SER A 606 -31.20 48.95 -22.54
N SER A 607 -30.11 48.17 -22.49
CA SER A 607 -29.04 48.15 -23.51
C SER A 607 -29.21 46.99 -24.48
N GLN A 608 -28.84 47.22 -25.76
CA GLN A 608 -28.75 46.14 -26.77
C GLN A 608 -27.70 45.07 -26.42
N ARG A 609 -26.85 45.32 -25.41
CA ARG A 609 -25.78 44.42 -24.97
C ARG A 609 -26.17 43.56 -23.77
N SER A 610 -27.41 43.68 -23.26
CA SER A 610 -27.89 42.91 -22.11
C SER A 610 -27.68 41.41 -22.31
N GLY A 611 -27.08 40.75 -21.32
CA GLY A 611 -26.82 39.31 -21.35
C GLY A 611 -25.62 38.87 -22.19
N GLN A 612 -24.89 39.79 -22.84
CA GLN A 612 -23.66 39.45 -23.57
C GLN A 612 -22.48 39.18 -22.61
N PRO A 613 -21.57 38.24 -22.96
CA PRO A 613 -20.39 37.95 -22.16
C PRO A 613 -19.38 39.11 -22.17
N VAL A 614 -18.70 39.30 -21.04
CA VAL A 614 -17.66 40.31 -20.86
C VAL A 614 -16.34 39.63 -20.51
N GLY A 615 -15.27 40.02 -21.21
CA GLY A 615 -13.91 39.59 -20.91
C GLY A 615 -13.05 40.72 -20.37
N GLN A 616 -12.18 40.40 -19.41
CA GLN A 616 -11.13 41.28 -18.92
C GLN A 616 -9.80 40.89 -19.56
N LEU A 617 -9.03 41.86 -20.03
CA LEU A 617 -7.70 41.62 -20.62
C LEU A 617 -6.77 40.92 -19.61
N ALA A 618 -6.15 39.81 -20.00
CA ALA A 618 -5.36 38.96 -19.11
C ALA A 618 -4.02 39.59 -18.65
N SER A 619 -3.62 40.73 -19.22
CA SER A 619 -2.44 41.52 -18.82
C SER A 619 -2.59 42.20 -17.46
N GLY A 620 -3.78 42.18 -16.85
CA GLY A 620 -4.05 42.77 -15.54
C GLY A 620 -4.43 44.26 -15.58
N GLU A 621 -4.49 44.87 -16.77
CA GLU A 621 -5.10 46.19 -16.96
C GLU A 621 -6.62 46.05 -16.75
N LYS A 622 -7.27 47.00 -16.04
CA LYS A 622 -8.73 47.02 -15.81
C LYS A 622 -9.51 47.43 -17.07
N LEU A 623 -9.17 46.80 -18.20
CA LEU A 623 -9.78 47.02 -19.50
C LEU A 623 -10.71 45.84 -19.80
N TYR A 624 -11.98 46.17 -20.06
CA TYR A 624 -13.05 45.20 -20.28
C TYR A 624 -13.61 45.35 -21.69
N LYS A 625 -14.00 44.24 -22.29
CA LYS A 625 -14.58 44.19 -23.64
C LYS A 625 -15.78 43.26 -23.65
N VAL A 626 -16.84 43.66 -24.37
CA VAL A 626 -18.04 42.83 -24.57
C VAL A 626 -17.83 42.00 -25.83
N PHE A 627 -18.20 40.72 -25.74
CA PHE A 627 -18.09 39.76 -26.83
C PHE A 627 -19.46 39.23 -27.22
N SER A 628 -19.63 38.80 -28.47
CA SER A 628 -20.73 37.93 -28.84
C SER A 628 -20.52 36.51 -28.29
N SER A 629 -21.60 35.73 -28.18
CA SER A 629 -21.51 34.31 -27.79
C SER A 629 -20.64 33.52 -28.76
N GLU A 630 -20.68 33.83 -30.06
CA GLU A 630 -19.88 33.15 -31.08
C GLU A 630 -18.38 33.45 -30.93
N GLU A 631 -18.02 34.71 -30.64
CA GLU A 631 -16.62 35.10 -30.39
C GLU A 631 -16.06 34.43 -29.12
N LEU A 632 -16.87 34.29 -28.07
CA LEU A 632 -16.47 33.62 -26.84
C LEU A 632 -16.26 32.11 -27.07
N ASP A 633 -17.20 31.41 -27.72
CA ASP A 633 -17.04 29.97 -28.02
C ASP A 633 -15.81 29.73 -28.90
N TRP A 634 -15.65 30.54 -29.95
CA TRP A 634 -14.48 30.43 -30.82
C TRP A 634 -13.17 30.70 -30.08
N GLY A 635 -13.14 31.70 -29.21
CA GLY A 635 -11.94 32.05 -28.46
C GLY A 635 -11.54 31.07 -27.38
N ILE A 636 -12.50 30.37 -26.76
CA ILE A 636 -12.23 29.27 -25.83
C ILE A 636 -11.59 28.09 -26.57
N ARG A 637 -12.10 27.78 -27.78
CA ARG A 637 -11.50 26.74 -28.63
C ARG A 637 -10.09 27.11 -29.07
N GLU A 638 -9.85 28.38 -29.39
CA GLU A 638 -8.52 28.88 -29.77
C GLU A 638 -7.52 28.78 -28.61
N GLU A 639 -7.92 29.13 -27.37
CA GLU A 639 -7.11 28.93 -26.17
C GLU A 639 -6.81 27.44 -25.93
N TYR A 640 -7.79 26.56 -26.10
CA TYR A 640 -7.59 25.11 -25.95
C TYR A 640 -6.57 24.56 -26.97
N VAL A 641 -6.67 24.99 -28.23
CA VAL A 641 -5.72 24.60 -29.29
C VAL A 641 -4.32 25.17 -29.01
N SER A 642 -4.24 26.42 -28.54
CA SER A 642 -2.97 27.07 -28.16
C SER A 642 -2.30 26.36 -26.98
N SER A 643 -3.05 26.07 -25.91
CA SER A 643 -2.55 25.31 -24.75
C SER A 643 -2.08 23.92 -25.15
N PHE A 644 -2.85 23.20 -25.96
CA PHE A 644 -2.49 21.85 -26.41
C PHE A 644 -1.25 21.85 -27.30
N LYS A 645 -1.07 22.88 -28.13
CA LYS A 645 0.13 23.05 -28.96
C LYS A 645 1.36 23.34 -28.09
N ASN A 646 1.24 24.19 -27.08
CA ASN A 646 2.32 24.46 -26.12
C ASN A 646 2.69 23.21 -25.32
N ASP A 647 1.71 22.42 -24.86
CA ASP A 647 1.95 21.16 -24.16
C ASP A 647 2.69 20.14 -25.05
N LEU A 648 2.35 20.07 -26.34
CA LEU A 648 3.05 19.23 -27.32
C LEU A 648 4.47 19.71 -27.60
N GLU A 649 4.71 21.02 -27.69
CA GLU A 649 6.04 21.60 -27.87
C GLU A 649 6.92 21.39 -26.63
N ASP A 650 6.37 21.48 -25.42
CA ASP A 650 7.07 21.21 -24.17
C ASP A 650 7.36 19.72 -23.98
N MET A 651 6.43 18.82 -24.36
CA MET A 651 6.71 17.39 -24.43
C MET A 651 7.81 17.08 -25.45
N GLY A 652 7.82 17.77 -26.61
CA GLY A 652 8.88 17.66 -27.61
C GLY A 652 10.24 18.03 -27.03
N LYS A 653 10.34 19.17 -26.34
CA LYS A 653 11.57 19.58 -25.64
C LYS A 653 12.01 18.61 -24.55
N GLN A 654 11.07 18.08 -23.75
CA GLN A 654 11.39 17.10 -22.71
C GLN A 654 11.94 15.79 -23.31
N VAL A 655 11.43 15.37 -24.47
CA VAL A 655 11.95 14.21 -25.20
C VAL A 655 13.33 14.50 -25.77
N ASP A 656 13.55 15.69 -26.34
CA ASP A 656 14.86 16.11 -26.85
C ASP A 656 15.91 16.21 -25.73
N ASP A 657 15.57 16.81 -24.58
CA ASP A 657 16.41 16.89 -23.39
C ASP A 657 16.75 15.49 -22.86
N PHE A 658 15.76 14.58 -22.83
CA PHE A 658 15.98 13.19 -22.45
C PHE A 658 16.91 12.46 -23.43
N CYS A 659 16.78 12.73 -24.73
CA CYS A 659 17.64 12.17 -25.77
C CYS A 659 19.07 12.72 -25.70
N GLU A 660 19.28 14.00 -25.39
CA GLU A 660 20.60 14.59 -25.16
C GLU A 660 21.26 14.01 -23.91
N VAL A 661 20.52 13.85 -22.80
CA VAL A 661 21.02 13.20 -21.59
C VAL A 661 21.43 11.76 -21.87
N CYS A 662 20.61 10.99 -22.60
CA CYS A 662 20.95 9.62 -22.99
C CYS A 662 22.15 9.54 -23.95
N SER A 663 22.33 10.52 -24.83
CA SER A 663 23.46 10.61 -25.75
C SER A 663 24.76 10.98 -25.03
N SER A 664 24.69 11.86 -24.02
CA SER A 664 25.82 12.23 -23.16
C SER A 664 26.28 11.08 -22.26
N LEU A 665 25.35 10.22 -21.81
CA LEU A 665 25.63 9.01 -21.04
C LEU A 665 26.32 7.94 -21.91
N LYS A 666 25.94 7.81 -23.19
CA LYS A 666 26.60 6.90 -24.14
C LYS A 666 28.02 7.34 -24.54
N GLN A 667 28.32 8.63 -24.55
CA GLN A 667 29.68 9.13 -24.83
C GLN A 667 30.64 8.93 -23.65
N LYS A 668 30.14 8.91 -22.40
CA LYS A 668 30.95 8.58 -21.20
C LYS A 668 31.18 7.10 -20.97
N SER A 669 30.55 6.22 -21.77
CA SER A 669 30.61 4.77 -21.65
C SER A 669 31.29 4.06 -22.83
N LYS A 670 32.05 4.77 -23.66
CA LYS A 670 33.05 4.15 -24.54
C LYS A 670 34.43 4.19 -23.85
N PRO A 671 35.20 3.10 -23.88
CA PRO A 671 36.47 2.96 -23.15
C PRO A 671 37.53 3.97 -23.58
#